data_AF-A0A7G7X9L6-F1
#
_entry.id   AF-A0A7G7X9L6-F1
#
_cell.length_a   1.000
_cell.length_b   1.000
_cell.length_c   1.000
_cell.angle_alpha   90.00
_cell.angle_beta   90.00
_cell.angle_gamma   90.00
#
_symmetry.space_group_name_H-M   'P 1'
#
loop_
_entity.id
_entity.type
_entity.pdbx_description
1 polymer ?
#
loop_
_entity_poly.entity_id
_entity_poly.type
_entity_poly.pdbx_seq_one_letter_code
_entity_poly.pdbx_strand_id
1 'polypeptide(L)'
;MSLRQLSIQWKITLLAGLCLLGIVSLLVGLSLYRMEHSSELVKASSMEMLNEAAQARIEAQGEVQALGIRQQFMDAYQYGHGFSRQVLFLREQAEKRFLDAFDLREDLTRQVKSALQANPDLLGLSLVFEANALDGKDELFSGQGELGSNEKGRFALYWSQPTPGKLTSMALPESDMSDTRSGPSGEPANAWFTCPRSTLKPCVIEPYFYDIDGQKVLMTSIVFPLMVNGKVIASLSVDINLNSLQAVSRNASQKLYAGQTSVSIISPVGLLAGYSPDAGKLSQRLDSVDSVNGAELIRQLANSTQTHSLHSNHELKVLAPFTPIPGGKPWGVLLDVPESVLVGPAETLKNELDAGNRSGTLMELGLGLLAAVVGLLLVWLMARSVTRPILGVAQMLEDIASGEGDLTRRLAYDKQDELGQLAGWFNRFLDKLQPIIAEVKRSVQDARGTADQSSAIATQTSAGMEQQYRQVDQVATASHEMSATAQDVARSAAQAAQAARDADQATQQGLTVIDRTTRSIDQLAADMSAAMTQVEGLAANSEQIGTVLEVIRSIAEQTNLLALNAAIEAARAGEAGRGFAVVADEVRNLAQRTQESVEETRQVIEQLQTGTRDVVGSMNNSHRQAQGSVEQVGQAVTALRQIGDAVTVISDMNLQIASAAEQQSAVAEEINSNVATIRDVTESLSEQANESARVSQSLNSLANQQQSLMDQFRV
;
A
#
# COMPACT_ATOMS: atom_id res chain seq x y z
N MET A 1 -76.79 -8.98 -66.99
CA MET A 1 -78.05 -8.26 -66.68
C MET A 1 -77.78 -6.76 -66.78
N SER A 2 -78.59 -6.02 -67.53
CA SER A 2 -78.35 -4.59 -67.83
C SER A 2 -78.56 -3.71 -66.59
N LEU A 3 -77.55 -2.89 -66.24
CA LEU A 3 -77.52 -1.94 -65.12
C LEU A 3 -78.61 -0.83 -65.17
N ARG A 4 -79.49 -0.84 -66.19
CA ARG A 4 -80.58 0.13 -66.36
C ARG A 4 -81.91 -0.24 -65.67
N GLN A 5 -82.08 -1.44 -65.12
CA GLN A 5 -83.33 -1.88 -64.46
C GLN A 5 -83.27 -1.99 -62.93
N LEU A 6 -82.17 -1.60 -62.28
CA LEU A 6 -82.05 -1.59 -60.81
C LEU A 6 -82.52 -0.24 -60.23
N SER A 7 -83.28 -0.30 -59.14
CA SER A 7 -83.74 0.91 -58.41
C SER A 7 -82.55 1.70 -57.87
N ILE A 8 -82.72 3.00 -57.71
CA ILE A 8 -81.68 3.93 -57.21
C ILE A 8 -81.11 3.44 -55.86
N GLN A 9 -81.93 2.79 -55.04
CA GLN A 9 -81.55 2.15 -53.77
C GLN A 9 -80.51 1.04 -53.95
N TRP A 10 -80.68 0.17 -54.96
CA TRP A 10 -79.74 -0.90 -55.27
C TRP A 10 -78.44 -0.42 -55.94
N LYS A 11 -78.49 0.73 -56.63
CA LYS A 11 -77.30 1.35 -57.23
C LYS A 11 -76.42 2.02 -56.19
N ILE A 12 -77.02 2.66 -55.19
CA ILE A 12 -76.31 3.30 -54.09
C ILE A 12 -75.73 2.26 -53.13
N THR A 13 -76.48 1.22 -52.76
CA THR A 13 -75.99 0.16 -51.85
C THR A 13 -74.84 -0.63 -52.46
N LEU A 14 -74.88 -0.93 -53.77
CA LEU A 14 -73.85 -1.74 -54.42
C LEU A 14 -72.57 -0.94 -54.69
N LEU A 15 -72.67 0.36 -55.02
CA LEU A 15 -71.52 1.25 -55.18
C LEU A 15 -70.89 1.61 -53.82
N ALA A 16 -71.71 1.92 -52.80
CA ALA A 16 -71.24 2.24 -51.46
C ALA A 16 -70.65 1.03 -50.72
N GLY A 17 -71.24 -0.16 -50.89
CA GLY A 17 -70.72 -1.40 -50.30
C GLY A 17 -69.36 -1.82 -50.88
N LEU A 18 -69.15 -1.64 -52.20
CA LEU A 18 -67.86 -1.89 -52.84
C LEU A 18 -66.79 -0.87 -52.43
N CYS A 19 -67.15 0.41 -52.28
CA CYS A 19 -66.21 1.42 -51.79
C CYS A 19 -65.84 1.19 -50.31
N LEU A 20 -66.80 0.79 -49.47
CA LEU A 20 -66.58 0.51 -48.06
C LEU A 20 -65.63 -0.69 -47.86
N LEU A 21 -65.86 -1.80 -48.58
CA LEU A 21 -64.97 -2.96 -48.55
C LEU A 21 -63.55 -2.60 -49.02
N GLY A 22 -63.43 -1.81 -50.10
CA GLY A 22 -62.13 -1.33 -50.57
C GLY A 22 -61.37 -0.48 -49.55
N ILE A 23 -62.06 0.43 -48.86
CA ILE A 23 -61.44 1.32 -47.86
C ILE A 23 -61.03 0.54 -46.60
N VAL A 24 -61.89 -0.35 -46.10
CA VAL A 24 -61.58 -1.16 -44.89
C VAL A 24 -60.42 -2.11 -45.15
N SER A 25 -60.40 -2.81 -46.29
CA SER A 25 -59.28 -3.68 -46.66
C SER A 25 -57.98 -2.91 -46.85
N LEU A 26 -58.03 -1.71 -47.45
CA LEU A 26 -56.86 -0.85 -47.62
C LEU A 26 -56.32 -0.35 -46.27
N LEU A 27 -57.20 0.10 -45.36
CA LEU A 27 -56.81 0.62 -44.03
C LEU A 27 -56.25 -0.48 -43.12
N VAL A 28 -56.90 -1.65 -43.06
CA VAL A 28 -56.39 -2.79 -42.29
C VAL A 28 -55.06 -3.28 -42.89
N GLY A 29 -54.95 -3.35 -44.22
CA GLY A 29 -53.70 -3.70 -44.89
C GLY A 29 -52.56 -2.70 -44.60
N LEU A 30 -52.84 -1.39 -44.61
CA LEU A 30 -51.87 -0.35 -44.26
C LEU A 30 -51.48 -0.36 -42.77
N SER A 31 -52.42 -0.68 -41.88
CA SER A 31 -52.14 -0.81 -40.44
C SER A 31 -51.23 -2.00 -40.15
N LEU A 32 -51.58 -3.18 -40.68
CA LEU A 32 -50.77 -4.39 -40.55
C LEU A 32 -49.37 -4.19 -41.15
N TYR A 33 -49.28 -3.58 -42.33
CA TYR A 33 -48.00 -3.23 -42.94
C TYR A 33 -47.17 -2.26 -42.08
N ARG A 34 -47.79 -1.22 -41.50
CA ARG A 34 -47.08 -0.30 -40.60
C ARG A 34 -46.67 -0.96 -39.29
N MET A 35 -47.50 -1.82 -38.72
CA MET A 35 -47.22 -2.50 -37.46
C MET A 35 -46.07 -3.49 -37.61
N GLU A 36 -46.07 -4.27 -38.70
CA GLU A 36 -44.99 -5.21 -39.03
C GLU A 36 -43.68 -4.46 -39.31
N HIS A 37 -43.73 -3.39 -40.13
CA HIS A 37 -42.53 -2.60 -40.44
C HIS A 37 -41.99 -1.82 -39.23
N SER A 38 -42.87 -1.25 -38.40
CA SER A 38 -42.46 -0.55 -37.16
C SER A 38 -41.89 -1.52 -36.13
N SER A 39 -42.46 -2.73 -36.02
CA SER A 39 -41.95 -3.75 -35.11
C SER A 39 -40.59 -4.26 -35.56
N GLU A 40 -40.36 -4.48 -36.86
CA GLU A 40 -39.04 -4.86 -37.37
C GLU A 40 -38.01 -3.77 -37.13
N LEU A 41 -38.36 -2.49 -37.37
CA LEU A 41 -37.46 -1.37 -37.14
C LEU A 41 -37.07 -1.20 -35.67
N VAL A 42 -38.05 -1.27 -34.74
CA VAL A 42 -37.82 -1.17 -33.30
C VAL A 42 -36.99 -2.36 -32.80
N LYS A 43 -37.25 -3.56 -33.31
CA LYS A 43 -36.51 -4.77 -32.98
C LYS A 43 -35.06 -4.66 -33.44
N ALA A 44 -34.83 -4.26 -34.70
CA ALA A 44 -33.49 -4.09 -35.25
C ALA A 44 -32.70 -3.02 -34.47
N SER A 45 -33.27 -1.83 -34.29
CA SER A 45 -32.61 -0.72 -33.58
C SER A 45 -32.36 -1.02 -32.10
N SER A 46 -33.30 -1.66 -31.40
CA SER A 46 -33.10 -2.02 -29.98
C SER A 46 -32.06 -3.13 -29.81
N MET A 47 -32.03 -4.11 -30.71
CA MET A 47 -31.05 -5.20 -30.67
C MET A 47 -29.63 -4.67 -30.94
N GLU A 48 -29.50 -3.78 -31.92
CA GLU A 48 -28.22 -3.14 -32.25
C GLU A 48 -27.70 -2.28 -31.09
N MET A 49 -28.53 -1.40 -30.52
CA MET A 49 -28.14 -0.59 -29.35
C MET A 49 -27.80 -1.46 -28.12
N LEU A 50 -28.54 -2.53 -27.86
CA LEU A 50 -28.27 -3.43 -26.73
C LEU A 50 -26.97 -4.22 -26.93
N ASN A 51 -26.68 -4.66 -28.16
CA ASN A 51 -25.42 -5.33 -28.47
C ASN A 51 -24.23 -4.39 -28.35
N GLU A 52 -24.32 -3.17 -28.88
CA GLU A 52 -23.26 -2.15 -28.72
C GLU A 52 -23.03 -1.81 -27.25
N ALA A 53 -24.10 -1.61 -26.47
CA ALA A 53 -24.00 -1.35 -25.04
C ALA A 53 -23.41 -2.54 -24.26
N ALA A 54 -23.76 -3.78 -24.63
CA ALA A 54 -23.22 -4.98 -24.03
C ALA A 54 -21.72 -5.14 -24.34
N GLN A 55 -21.32 -4.94 -25.60
CA GLN A 55 -19.92 -4.96 -26.02
C GLN A 55 -19.10 -3.90 -25.27
N ALA A 56 -19.54 -2.64 -25.28
CA ALA A 56 -18.86 -1.54 -24.59
C ALA A 56 -18.72 -1.81 -23.08
N ARG A 57 -19.73 -2.46 -22.48
CA ARG A 57 -19.66 -2.88 -21.07
C ARG A 57 -18.60 -3.95 -20.84
N ILE A 58 -18.49 -4.97 -21.71
CA ILE A 58 -17.44 -5.99 -21.58
C ILE A 58 -16.06 -5.40 -21.82
N GLU A 59 -15.89 -4.51 -22.81
CA GLU A 59 -14.65 -3.79 -23.05
C GLU A 59 -14.19 -3.03 -21.79
N ALA A 60 -15.09 -2.26 -21.17
CA ALA A 60 -14.82 -1.59 -19.91
C ALA A 60 -14.48 -2.57 -18.77
N GLN A 61 -15.15 -3.73 -18.69
CA GLN A 61 -14.80 -4.76 -17.70
C GLN A 61 -13.41 -5.35 -17.96
N GLY A 62 -13.03 -5.56 -19.23
CA GLY A 62 -11.70 -6.00 -19.63
C GLY A 62 -10.62 -5.03 -19.16
N GLU A 63 -10.84 -3.74 -19.37
CA GLU A 63 -9.95 -2.68 -18.89
C GLU A 63 -9.84 -2.64 -17.37
N VAL A 64 -10.96 -2.80 -16.65
CA VAL A 64 -10.95 -2.88 -15.18
C VAL A 64 -10.14 -4.08 -14.69
N GLN A 65 -10.29 -5.26 -15.31
CA GLN A 65 -9.48 -6.44 -14.94
C GLN A 65 -8.00 -6.22 -15.25
N ALA A 66 -7.68 -5.65 -16.42
CA ALA A 66 -6.33 -5.33 -16.84
C ALA A 66 -5.66 -4.32 -15.89
N LEU A 67 -6.41 -3.31 -15.43
CA LEU A 67 -5.95 -2.36 -14.42
C LEU A 67 -5.67 -3.02 -13.07
N GLY A 68 -6.54 -3.93 -12.61
CA GLY A 68 -6.36 -4.66 -11.37
C GLY A 68 -5.11 -5.54 -11.38
N ILE A 69 -4.88 -6.28 -12.46
CA ILE A 69 -3.68 -7.11 -12.60
C ILE A 69 -2.43 -6.25 -12.78
N ARG A 70 -2.52 -5.16 -13.55
CA ARG A 70 -1.42 -4.19 -13.68
C ARG A 70 -1.01 -3.63 -12.32
N GLN A 71 -1.96 -3.31 -11.45
CA GLN A 71 -1.68 -2.83 -10.09
C GLN A 71 -0.84 -3.85 -9.32
N GLN A 72 -1.20 -5.13 -9.36
CA GLN A 72 -0.44 -6.18 -8.68
C GLN A 72 1.01 -6.30 -9.17
N PHE A 73 1.24 -6.21 -10.49
CA PHE A 73 2.61 -6.16 -11.03
C PHE A 73 3.34 -4.88 -10.64
N MET A 74 2.66 -3.73 -10.64
CA MET A 74 3.23 -2.46 -10.26
C MET A 74 3.61 -2.40 -8.78
N ASP A 75 2.83 -3.01 -7.89
CA ASP A 75 3.13 -3.09 -6.46
C ASP A 75 4.39 -3.92 -6.22
N ALA A 76 4.48 -5.09 -6.86
CA ALA A 76 5.70 -5.90 -6.87
C ALA A 76 6.90 -5.15 -7.46
N TYR A 77 6.66 -4.35 -8.52
CA TYR A 77 7.69 -3.53 -9.15
C TYR A 77 8.25 -2.45 -8.22
N GLN A 78 7.36 -1.67 -7.58
CA GLN A 78 7.77 -0.60 -6.68
C GLN A 78 8.50 -1.15 -5.45
N TYR A 79 8.03 -2.29 -4.93
CA TYR A 79 8.65 -2.99 -3.83
C TYR A 79 10.08 -3.43 -4.16
N GLY A 80 10.27 -4.14 -5.28
CA GLY A 80 11.59 -4.58 -5.74
C GLY A 80 12.52 -3.42 -6.07
N HIS A 81 12.00 -2.37 -6.72
CA HIS A 81 12.79 -1.18 -7.05
C HIS A 81 13.28 -0.47 -5.78
N GLY A 82 12.42 -0.30 -4.77
CA GLY A 82 12.82 0.25 -3.47
C GLY A 82 13.89 -0.59 -2.77
N PHE A 83 13.68 -1.90 -2.71
CA PHE A 83 14.63 -2.83 -2.09
C PHE A 83 15.99 -2.87 -2.82
N SER A 84 16.00 -2.75 -4.15
CA SER A 84 17.26 -2.68 -4.92
C SER A 84 18.15 -1.50 -4.51
N ARG A 85 17.56 -0.35 -4.18
CA ARG A 85 18.28 0.83 -3.69
C ARG A 85 18.86 0.60 -2.29
N GLN A 86 18.12 -0.09 -1.43
CA GLN A 86 18.57 -0.45 -0.09
C GLN A 86 19.78 -1.40 -0.15
N VAL A 87 19.75 -2.39 -1.04
CA VAL A 87 20.89 -3.30 -1.27
C VAL A 87 22.13 -2.53 -1.72
N LEU A 88 21.99 -1.64 -2.71
CA LEU A 88 23.10 -0.81 -3.19
C LEU A 88 23.68 0.09 -2.09
N PHE A 89 22.81 0.67 -1.26
CA PHE A 89 23.21 1.51 -0.13
C PHE A 89 24.01 0.73 0.92
N LEU A 90 23.59 -0.49 1.28
CA LEU A 90 24.33 -1.33 2.24
C LEU A 90 25.71 -1.72 1.72
N ARG A 91 25.80 -2.10 0.44
CA ARG A 91 27.07 -2.39 -0.21
C ARG A 91 27.99 -1.18 -0.21
N GLU A 92 27.48 0.00 -0.58
CA GLU A 92 28.26 1.25 -0.58
C GLU A 92 28.73 1.62 0.84
N GLN A 93 27.89 1.42 1.86
CA GLN A 93 28.28 1.63 3.25
C GLN A 93 29.38 0.66 3.69
N ALA A 94 29.28 -0.61 3.32
CA ALA A 94 30.30 -1.59 3.64
C ALA A 94 31.65 -1.24 2.99
N GLU A 95 31.64 -0.80 1.73
CA GLU A 95 32.82 -0.31 1.03
C GLU A 95 33.44 0.93 1.71
N LYS A 96 32.62 1.89 2.17
CA LYS A 96 33.11 3.15 2.78
C LYS A 96 33.51 3.02 4.25
N ARG A 97 32.84 2.17 5.01
CA ARG A 97 33.02 2.02 6.46
C ARG A 97 33.87 0.81 6.84
N PHE A 98 34.41 0.10 5.85
CA PHE A 98 35.17 -1.14 6.05
C PHE A 98 34.40 -2.17 6.89
N LEU A 99 33.11 -2.31 6.63
CA LEU A 99 32.30 -3.35 7.28
C LEU A 99 32.89 -4.71 6.91
N ASP A 100 32.92 -5.63 7.87
CA ASP A 100 33.40 -6.98 7.60
C ASP A 100 32.50 -7.70 6.59
N ALA A 101 33.09 -8.57 5.77
CA ALA A 101 32.35 -9.24 4.71
C ALA A 101 31.36 -10.28 5.27
N PHE A 102 31.63 -10.87 6.43
CA PHE A 102 30.68 -11.76 7.10
C PHE A 102 29.45 -10.96 7.54
N ASP A 103 29.65 -9.82 8.20
CA ASP A 103 28.56 -8.94 8.65
C ASP A 103 27.70 -8.46 7.47
N LEU A 104 28.33 -8.04 6.36
CA LEU A 104 27.60 -7.61 5.16
C LEU A 104 26.71 -8.72 4.58
N ARG A 105 27.25 -9.93 4.44
CA ARG A 105 26.50 -11.07 3.87
C ARG A 105 25.39 -11.53 4.82
N GLU A 106 25.65 -11.52 6.12
CA GLU A 106 24.63 -11.81 7.13
C GLU A 106 23.50 -10.78 7.10
N ASP A 107 23.85 -9.50 7.06
CA ASP A 107 22.89 -8.39 7.00
C ASP A 107 22.04 -8.43 5.74
N LEU A 108 22.65 -8.67 4.57
CA LEU A 108 21.91 -8.83 3.32
C LEU A 108 20.99 -10.06 3.38
N THR A 109 21.46 -11.18 3.93
CA THR A 109 20.64 -12.39 4.07
C THR A 109 19.43 -12.15 4.97
N ARG A 110 19.63 -11.46 6.09
CA ARG A 110 18.58 -11.07 7.02
C ARG A 110 17.60 -10.09 6.38
N GLN A 111 18.10 -9.11 5.61
CA GLN A 111 17.24 -8.11 4.98
C GLN A 111 16.40 -8.67 3.83
N VAL A 112 16.93 -9.58 3.01
CA VAL A 112 16.13 -10.27 1.97
C VAL A 112 15.01 -11.08 2.64
N LYS A 113 15.31 -11.80 3.73
CA LYS A 113 14.32 -12.53 4.52
C LYS A 113 13.24 -11.60 5.08
N SER A 114 13.64 -10.54 5.77
CA SER A 114 12.72 -9.58 6.38
C SER A 114 11.86 -8.85 5.34
N ALA A 115 12.43 -8.52 4.18
CA ALA A 115 11.70 -7.94 3.07
C ALA A 115 10.60 -8.90 2.58
N LEU A 116 10.96 -10.14 2.24
CA LEU A 116 9.96 -11.12 1.79
C LEU A 116 8.87 -11.37 2.85
N GLN A 117 9.26 -11.49 4.13
CA GLN A 117 8.34 -11.70 5.23
C GLN A 117 7.35 -10.53 5.41
N ALA A 118 7.74 -9.31 5.06
CA ALA A 118 6.89 -8.12 5.15
C ALA A 118 5.86 -8.03 4.01
N ASN A 119 5.99 -8.83 2.95
CA ASN A 119 5.10 -8.81 1.80
C ASN A 119 4.57 -10.22 1.46
N PRO A 120 3.42 -10.64 2.02
CA PRO A 120 2.89 -11.99 1.85
C PRO A 120 2.37 -12.29 0.43
N ASP A 121 2.20 -11.28 -0.42
CA ASP A 121 1.72 -11.44 -1.80
C ASP A 121 2.84 -11.88 -2.77
N LEU A 122 4.10 -11.77 -2.35
CA LEU A 122 5.26 -12.20 -3.12
C LEU A 122 5.56 -13.68 -2.88
N LEU A 123 5.89 -14.41 -3.94
CA LEU A 123 6.35 -15.80 -3.84
C LEU A 123 7.77 -15.88 -3.28
N GLY A 124 8.64 -14.99 -3.75
CA GLY A 124 10.06 -15.07 -3.45
C GLY A 124 10.81 -13.81 -3.82
N LEU A 125 12.00 -13.71 -3.24
CA LEU A 125 12.94 -12.60 -3.45
C LEU A 125 14.33 -13.20 -3.59
N SER A 126 14.95 -13.01 -4.76
CA SER A 126 16.32 -13.45 -5.01
C SER A 126 17.26 -12.27 -5.19
N LEU A 127 18.48 -12.38 -4.69
CA LEU A 127 19.54 -11.40 -4.84
C LEU A 127 20.83 -12.10 -5.24
N VAL A 128 21.27 -11.85 -6.47
CA VAL A 128 22.41 -12.51 -7.08
C VAL A 128 23.42 -11.48 -7.56
N PHE A 129 24.58 -11.43 -6.91
CA PHE A 129 25.70 -10.61 -7.37
C PHE A 129 26.47 -11.31 -8.48
N GLU A 130 27.07 -10.51 -9.38
CA GLU A 130 28.12 -11.02 -10.26
C GLU A 130 29.30 -11.53 -9.41
N ALA A 131 30.11 -12.42 -9.98
CA ALA A 131 31.28 -12.97 -9.28
C ALA A 131 32.18 -11.85 -8.72
N ASN A 132 32.49 -11.93 -7.43
CA ASN A 132 33.26 -10.96 -6.65
C ASN A 132 32.71 -9.53 -6.62
N ALA A 133 31.45 -9.31 -7.02
CA ALA A 133 30.90 -7.96 -7.14
C ALA A 133 30.33 -7.40 -5.83
N LEU A 134 30.00 -8.24 -4.85
CA LEU A 134 29.49 -7.80 -3.55
C LEU A 134 30.61 -7.15 -2.70
N ASP A 135 31.65 -7.92 -2.38
CA ASP A 135 32.71 -7.57 -1.43
C ASP A 135 34.12 -7.97 -1.88
N GLY A 136 34.25 -8.57 -3.07
CA GLY A 136 35.52 -9.06 -3.61
C GLY A 136 36.09 -10.29 -2.91
N LYS A 137 35.30 -11.01 -2.10
CA LYS A 137 35.78 -12.09 -1.22
C LYS A 137 35.00 -13.40 -1.39
N ASP A 138 34.44 -13.68 -2.56
CA ASP A 138 33.62 -14.89 -2.79
C ASP A 138 34.33 -16.18 -2.34
N GLU A 139 35.64 -16.29 -2.56
CA GLU A 139 36.43 -17.47 -2.17
C GLU A 139 36.34 -17.83 -0.67
N LEU A 140 36.12 -16.84 0.21
CA LEU A 140 35.97 -17.07 1.65
C LEU A 140 34.62 -17.71 2.02
N PHE A 141 33.61 -17.62 1.16
CA PHE A 141 32.22 -17.98 1.45
C PHE A 141 31.73 -19.19 0.65
N SER A 142 32.64 -19.95 0.03
CA SER A 142 32.32 -21.14 -0.76
C SER A 142 31.50 -22.15 0.04
N GLY A 143 30.28 -22.43 -0.40
CA GLY A 143 29.37 -23.40 0.23
C GLY A 143 28.66 -22.89 1.50
N GLN A 144 28.77 -21.60 1.83
CA GLN A 144 28.13 -21.02 3.02
C GLN A 144 26.70 -20.54 2.74
N GLY A 145 25.78 -21.50 2.54
CA GLY A 145 24.39 -21.22 2.18
C GLY A 145 23.63 -20.36 3.20
N GLU A 146 23.94 -20.49 4.49
CA GLU A 146 23.36 -19.67 5.57
C GLU A 146 23.69 -18.18 5.45
N LEU A 147 24.77 -17.83 4.73
CA LEU A 147 25.17 -16.46 4.41
C LEU A 147 24.86 -16.10 2.94
N GLY A 148 23.87 -16.78 2.34
CA GLY A 148 23.43 -16.52 0.97
C GLY A 148 24.48 -16.81 -0.10
N SER A 149 25.49 -17.61 0.21
CA SER A 149 26.64 -17.85 -0.66
C SER A 149 26.62 -19.27 -1.24
N ASN A 150 26.76 -19.37 -2.56
CA ASN A 150 26.64 -20.65 -3.28
C ASN A 150 27.93 -21.49 -3.25
N GLU A 151 28.00 -22.56 -4.04
CA GLU A 151 29.13 -23.49 -4.10
C GLU A 151 30.45 -22.88 -4.65
N LYS A 152 30.38 -21.68 -5.23
CA LYS A 152 31.56 -20.87 -5.61
C LYS A 152 31.79 -19.69 -4.68
N GLY A 153 30.94 -19.54 -3.66
CA GLY A 153 30.96 -18.47 -2.71
C GLY A 153 30.45 -17.15 -3.26
N ARG A 154 29.84 -17.14 -4.46
CA ARG A 154 29.10 -15.99 -4.97
C ARG A 154 27.88 -15.75 -4.08
N PHE A 155 27.61 -14.50 -3.74
CA PHE A 155 26.35 -14.15 -3.09
C PHE A 155 25.19 -14.32 -4.08
N ALA A 156 24.44 -15.40 -3.91
CA ALA A 156 23.34 -15.80 -4.77
C ALA A 156 22.23 -16.38 -3.88
N LEU A 157 21.51 -15.49 -3.20
CA LEU A 157 20.51 -15.86 -2.21
C LEU A 157 19.13 -15.89 -2.83
N TYR A 158 18.33 -16.88 -2.46
CA TYR A 158 16.90 -16.91 -2.73
C TYR A 158 16.13 -17.23 -1.46
N TRP A 159 15.23 -16.33 -1.07
CA TRP A 159 14.19 -16.59 -0.10
C TRP A 159 12.87 -16.78 -0.82
N SER A 160 12.08 -17.76 -0.39
CA SER A 160 10.75 -18.03 -0.93
C SER A 160 9.74 -18.31 0.19
N GLN A 161 8.46 -18.14 -0.11
CA GLN A 161 7.35 -18.48 0.77
C GLN A 161 6.22 -19.14 -0.04
N PRO A 162 6.40 -20.39 -0.51
CA PRO A 162 5.38 -21.09 -1.30
C PRO A 162 4.02 -21.16 -0.59
N THR A 163 4.05 -21.15 0.74
CA THR A 163 2.90 -20.87 1.61
C THR A 163 3.18 -19.55 2.33
N PRO A 164 2.31 -18.53 2.24
CA PRO A 164 2.54 -17.23 2.86
C PRO A 164 2.90 -17.35 4.33
N GLY A 165 3.99 -16.68 4.74
CA GLY A 165 4.51 -16.70 6.12
C GLY A 165 5.38 -17.92 6.47
N LYS A 166 5.47 -18.95 5.62
CA LYS A 166 6.42 -20.06 5.78
C LYS A 166 7.61 -19.86 4.84
N LEU A 167 8.63 -19.16 5.36
CA LEU A 167 9.83 -18.84 4.59
C LEU A 167 10.81 -20.02 4.51
N THR A 168 11.36 -20.24 3.32
CA THR A 168 12.48 -21.16 3.06
C THR A 168 13.55 -20.43 2.25
N SER A 169 14.81 -20.84 2.42
CA SER A 169 15.96 -20.21 1.76
C SER A 169 16.83 -21.22 1.06
N MET A 170 17.44 -20.81 -0.05
CA MET A 170 18.51 -21.56 -0.70
C MET A 170 19.57 -20.61 -1.26
N ALA A 171 20.80 -21.10 -1.34
CA ALA A 171 21.82 -20.48 -2.17
C ALA A 171 21.69 -21.03 -3.60
N LEU A 172 21.41 -20.14 -4.55
CA LEU A 172 21.21 -20.46 -5.96
C LEU A 172 22.52 -20.98 -6.58
N PRO A 173 22.53 -22.21 -7.12
CA PRO A 173 23.74 -22.81 -7.65
C PRO A 173 24.14 -22.19 -9.00
N GLU A 174 25.43 -22.23 -9.34
CA GLU A 174 25.93 -21.75 -10.65
C GLU A 174 25.30 -22.51 -11.83
N SER A 175 24.86 -23.76 -11.61
CA SER A 175 24.12 -24.53 -12.61
C SER A 175 22.85 -23.83 -13.07
N ASP A 176 22.15 -23.14 -12.17
CA ASP A 176 20.88 -22.48 -12.49
C ASP A 176 21.13 -21.17 -13.25
N MET A 177 22.15 -20.42 -12.86
CA MET A 177 22.59 -19.20 -13.55
C MET A 177 23.19 -19.48 -14.93
N SER A 178 23.64 -20.71 -15.19
CA SER A 178 24.20 -21.16 -16.47
C SER A 178 23.24 -22.01 -17.30
N ASP A 179 22.01 -22.25 -16.82
CA ASP A 179 21.02 -23.07 -17.52
C ASP A 179 20.38 -22.30 -18.69
N THR A 180 20.84 -22.61 -19.91
CA THR A 180 20.31 -22.03 -21.13
C THR A 180 19.25 -22.89 -21.82
N ARG A 181 18.72 -23.93 -21.16
CA ARG A 181 17.63 -24.73 -21.73
C ARG A 181 16.40 -23.85 -21.93
N SER A 182 15.76 -23.95 -23.09
CA SER A 182 14.55 -23.18 -23.38
C SER A 182 13.36 -23.70 -22.59
N GLY A 183 12.66 -22.79 -21.92
CA GLY A 183 11.37 -23.06 -21.28
C GLY A 183 10.20 -23.02 -22.27
N PRO A 184 8.96 -23.12 -21.76
CA PRO A 184 7.73 -23.06 -22.57
C PRO A 184 7.58 -21.76 -23.38
N SER A 185 8.19 -20.67 -22.91
CA SER A 185 8.21 -19.36 -23.58
C SER A 185 9.19 -19.28 -24.76
N GLY A 186 10.13 -20.22 -24.85
CA GLY A 186 11.30 -20.13 -25.71
C GLY A 186 12.47 -19.34 -25.10
N GLU A 187 12.26 -18.64 -23.99
CA GLU A 187 13.34 -17.97 -23.27
C GLU A 187 14.24 -18.99 -22.54
N PRO A 188 15.55 -18.72 -22.41
CA PRO A 188 16.44 -19.51 -21.58
C PRO A 188 15.95 -19.60 -20.12
N ALA A 189 16.12 -20.75 -19.47
CA ALA A 189 15.71 -20.94 -18.07
C ALA A 189 16.35 -19.93 -17.11
N ASN A 190 17.56 -19.45 -17.41
CA ASN A 190 18.26 -18.40 -16.67
C ASN A 190 17.91 -16.96 -17.11
N ALA A 191 16.80 -16.73 -17.83
CA ALA A 191 16.36 -15.39 -18.24
C ALA A 191 16.18 -14.45 -17.03
N TRP A 192 15.76 -14.99 -15.89
CA TRP A 192 15.65 -14.26 -14.62
C TRP A 192 16.98 -13.72 -14.10
N PHE A 193 18.12 -14.23 -14.57
CA PHE A 193 19.46 -13.71 -14.24
C PHE A 193 20.04 -12.87 -15.39
N THR A 194 19.81 -13.28 -16.64
CA THR A 194 20.49 -12.71 -17.82
C THR A 194 19.76 -11.55 -18.48
N CYS A 195 18.44 -11.43 -18.33
CA CYS A 195 17.67 -10.32 -18.89
C CYS A 195 18.16 -8.95 -18.41
N PRO A 196 18.25 -8.64 -17.10
CA PRO A 196 18.70 -7.32 -16.64
C PRO A 196 20.13 -6.99 -17.08
N ARG A 197 20.99 -8.00 -17.27
CA ARG A 197 22.38 -7.85 -17.73
C ARG A 197 22.46 -7.43 -19.20
N SER A 198 21.57 -7.96 -20.03
CA SER A 198 21.55 -7.69 -21.46
C SER A 198 20.78 -6.42 -21.82
N THR A 199 19.71 -6.11 -21.09
CA THR A 199 18.84 -4.96 -21.37
C THR A 199 19.23 -3.69 -20.61
N LEU A 200 19.98 -3.83 -19.50
CA LEU A 200 20.26 -2.76 -18.52
C LEU A 200 19.00 -2.11 -17.95
N LYS A 201 17.86 -2.80 -18.02
CA LYS A 201 16.55 -2.33 -17.56
C LYS A 201 15.82 -3.44 -16.80
N PRO A 202 14.84 -3.09 -15.96
CA PRO A 202 13.96 -4.08 -15.37
C PRO A 202 13.26 -4.94 -16.43
N CYS A 203 13.10 -6.23 -16.16
CA CYS A 203 12.44 -7.19 -17.03
C CYS A 203 11.27 -7.87 -16.32
N VAL A 204 10.22 -8.22 -17.05
CA VAL A 204 9.22 -9.20 -16.60
C VAL A 204 9.45 -10.49 -17.37
N ILE A 205 9.83 -11.55 -16.66
CA ILE A 205 10.17 -12.84 -17.27
C ILE A 205 8.89 -13.58 -17.63
N GLU A 206 8.89 -14.22 -18.80
CA GLU A 206 7.78 -15.06 -19.23
C GLU A 206 7.49 -16.18 -18.22
N PRO A 207 6.24 -16.66 -18.06
CA PRO A 207 5.93 -17.77 -17.17
C PRO A 207 6.87 -18.97 -17.31
N TYR A 208 7.51 -19.36 -16.21
CA TYR A 208 8.49 -20.45 -16.17
C TYR A 208 8.36 -21.29 -14.90
N PHE A 209 8.86 -22.53 -14.99
CA PHE A 209 8.92 -23.43 -13.84
C PHE A 209 10.27 -23.27 -13.13
N TYR A 210 10.23 -23.18 -11.81
CA TYR A 210 11.41 -23.24 -10.96
C TYR A 210 11.21 -24.26 -9.84
N ASP A 211 12.30 -24.89 -9.39
CA ASP A 211 12.25 -25.89 -8.32
C ASP A 211 12.43 -25.20 -6.96
N ILE A 212 11.43 -25.32 -6.09
CA ILE A 212 11.50 -24.83 -4.71
C ILE A 212 11.20 -26.01 -3.79
N ASP A 213 12.17 -26.39 -2.94
CA ASP A 213 12.06 -27.50 -2.00
C ASP A 213 11.63 -28.83 -2.66
N GLY A 214 12.09 -29.10 -3.89
CA GLY A 214 11.75 -30.30 -4.66
C GLY A 214 10.40 -30.24 -5.38
N GLN A 215 9.73 -29.08 -5.35
CA GLN A 215 8.46 -28.85 -6.03
C GLN A 215 8.64 -27.89 -7.19
N LYS A 216 8.15 -28.27 -8.37
CA LYS A 216 8.06 -27.37 -9.52
C LYS A 216 6.96 -26.34 -9.28
N VAL A 217 7.37 -25.11 -9.02
CA VAL A 217 6.47 -23.96 -8.86
C VAL A 217 6.47 -23.17 -10.17
N LEU A 218 5.28 -22.84 -10.65
CA LEU A 218 5.11 -22.00 -11.83
C LEU A 218 5.04 -20.53 -11.40
N MET A 219 5.91 -19.69 -11.96
CA MET A 219 6.05 -18.29 -11.57
C MET A 219 6.43 -17.38 -12.75
N THR A 220 6.31 -16.09 -12.51
CA THR A 220 6.88 -15.01 -13.32
C THR A 220 7.67 -14.11 -12.39
N SER A 221 8.64 -13.37 -12.92
CA SER A 221 9.54 -12.58 -12.09
C SER A 221 9.72 -11.19 -12.65
N ILE A 222 9.71 -10.19 -11.77
CA ILE A 222 10.18 -8.85 -12.09
C ILE A 222 11.64 -8.76 -11.64
N VAL A 223 12.53 -8.54 -12.58
CA VAL A 223 13.98 -8.60 -12.32
C VAL A 223 14.61 -7.24 -12.53
N PHE A 224 15.39 -6.78 -11.56
CA PHE A 224 16.01 -5.46 -11.52
C PHE A 224 17.52 -5.57 -11.70
N PRO A 225 18.12 -4.78 -12.61
CA PRO A 225 19.57 -4.59 -12.65
C PRO A 225 20.02 -3.67 -11.52
N LEU A 226 20.87 -4.16 -10.63
CA LEU A 226 21.60 -3.33 -9.67
C LEU A 226 22.90 -2.90 -10.33
N MET A 227 23.06 -1.59 -10.52
CA MET A 227 24.14 -1.03 -11.34
C MET A 227 25.02 -0.08 -10.54
N VAL A 228 26.34 -0.18 -10.80
CA VAL A 228 27.34 0.78 -10.33
C VAL A 228 28.17 1.20 -11.54
N ASN A 229 28.31 2.51 -11.75
CA ASN A 229 29.03 3.09 -12.89
C ASN A 229 28.58 2.55 -14.26
N GLY A 230 27.27 2.32 -14.44
CA GLY A 230 26.69 1.81 -15.69
C GLY A 230 26.92 0.32 -15.97
N LYS A 231 27.52 -0.43 -15.03
CA LYS A 231 27.69 -1.88 -15.11
C LYS A 231 26.76 -2.58 -14.13
N VAL A 232 26.08 -3.64 -14.58
CA VAL A 232 25.29 -4.52 -13.70
C VAL A 232 26.25 -5.29 -12.79
N ILE A 233 26.04 -5.16 -11.48
CA ILE A 233 26.81 -5.84 -10.44
C ILE A 233 25.97 -6.88 -9.69
N ALA A 234 24.65 -6.79 -9.77
CA ALA A 234 23.72 -7.78 -9.24
C ALA A 234 22.38 -7.75 -9.98
N SER A 235 21.63 -8.84 -9.85
CA SER A 235 20.24 -8.98 -10.25
C SER A 235 19.40 -9.24 -9.01
N LEU A 236 18.34 -8.47 -8.83
CA LEU A 236 17.32 -8.71 -7.81
C LEU A 236 16.06 -9.19 -8.52
N SER A 237 15.50 -10.34 -8.15
CA SER A 237 14.23 -10.83 -8.70
C SER A 237 13.14 -10.82 -7.63
N VAL A 238 11.98 -10.30 -8.00
CA VAL A 238 10.73 -10.39 -7.24
C VAL A 238 9.83 -11.39 -7.95
N ASP A 239 9.57 -12.52 -7.30
CA ASP A 239 8.83 -13.63 -7.91
C ASP A 239 7.35 -13.57 -7.54
N ILE A 240 6.51 -13.77 -8.55
CA ILE A 240 5.05 -13.75 -8.46
C ILE A 240 4.53 -15.16 -8.77
N ASN A 241 3.76 -15.72 -7.84
CA ASN A 241 3.19 -17.05 -7.98
C ASN A 241 2.06 -17.05 -9.03
N LEU A 242 2.13 -17.90 -10.06
CA LEU A 242 1.04 -17.99 -11.05
C LEU A 242 -0.25 -18.57 -10.44
N ASN A 243 -0.18 -19.28 -9.33
CA ASN A 243 -1.40 -19.67 -8.59
C ASN A 243 -2.17 -18.44 -8.05
N SER A 244 -1.47 -17.35 -7.74
CA SER A 244 -2.09 -16.08 -7.35
C SER A 244 -2.81 -15.44 -8.54
N LEU A 245 -2.15 -15.34 -9.70
CA LEU A 245 -2.76 -14.84 -10.94
C LEU A 245 -3.94 -15.72 -11.41
N GLN A 246 -3.85 -17.04 -11.20
CA GLN A 246 -4.95 -17.98 -11.42
C GLN A 246 -6.13 -17.73 -10.48
N ALA A 247 -5.87 -17.40 -9.21
CA ALA A 247 -6.92 -17.03 -8.25
C ALA A 247 -7.60 -15.72 -8.66
N VAL A 248 -6.84 -14.72 -9.13
CA VAL A 248 -7.37 -13.47 -9.69
C VAL A 248 -8.29 -13.75 -10.87
N SER A 249 -7.84 -14.58 -11.83
CA SER A 249 -8.64 -14.97 -13.00
C SER A 249 -9.96 -15.65 -12.61
N ARG A 250 -9.92 -16.61 -11.66
CA ARG A 250 -11.12 -17.30 -11.17
C ARG A 250 -12.08 -16.39 -10.44
N ASN A 251 -11.58 -15.49 -9.58
CA ASN A 251 -12.40 -14.55 -8.83
C ASN A 251 -13.08 -13.53 -9.77
N ALA A 252 -12.35 -13.04 -10.78
CA ALA A 252 -12.90 -12.17 -11.82
C ALA A 252 -14.02 -12.89 -12.59
N SER A 253 -13.78 -14.13 -13.04
CA SER A 253 -14.77 -14.96 -13.73
C SER A 253 -16.04 -15.15 -12.90
N GLN A 254 -15.93 -15.48 -11.61
CA GLN A 254 -17.10 -15.65 -10.71
C GLN A 254 -17.97 -14.38 -10.60
N LYS A 255 -17.35 -13.19 -10.64
CA LYS A 255 -18.06 -11.91 -10.54
C LYS A 255 -18.69 -11.48 -11.87
N LEU A 256 -18.10 -11.88 -12.98
CA LEU A 256 -18.56 -11.54 -14.33
C LEU A 256 -19.62 -12.55 -14.79
N TYR A 257 -20.86 -12.06 -14.92
CA TYR A 257 -22.02 -12.84 -15.39
C TYR A 257 -22.21 -14.18 -14.65
N ALA A 258 -22.05 -14.14 -13.32
CA ALA A 258 -22.22 -15.29 -12.44
C ALA A 258 -21.35 -16.51 -12.83
N GLY A 259 -20.11 -16.27 -13.28
CA GLY A 259 -19.18 -17.35 -13.64
C GLY A 259 -19.22 -17.78 -15.11
N GLN A 260 -20.05 -17.15 -15.95
CA GLN A 260 -20.18 -17.52 -17.36
C GLN A 260 -19.15 -16.85 -18.27
N THR A 261 -18.36 -15.90 -17.75
CA THR A 261 -17.25 -15.29 -18.47
C THR A 261 -15.94 -15.99 -18.11
N SER A 262 -15.21 -16.47 -19.11
CA SER A 262 -13.83 -16.95 -18.91
C SER A 262 -12.89 -15.76 -18.85
N VAL A 263 -11.94 -15.80 -17.92
CA VAL A 263 -10.94 -14.74 -17.75
C VAL A 263 -9.56 -15.38 -17.85
N SER A 264 -8.74 -14.85 -18.75
CA SER A 264 -7.37 -15.32 -18.98
C SER A 264 -6.38 -14.19 -18.85
N ILE A 265 -5.21 -14.47 -18.29
CA ILE A 265 -4.06 -13.56 -18.23
C ILE A 265 -3.01 -14.14 -19.16
N ILE A 266 -2.59 -13.35 -20.14
CA ILE A 266 -1.76 -13.79 -21.26
C ILE A 266 -0.46 -13.00 -21.23
N SER A 267 0.66 -13.71 -21.30
CA SER A 267 1.98 -13.12 -21.38
C SER A 267 2.30 -12.64 -22.80
N PRO A 268 3.36 -11.84 -23.02
CA PRO A 268 3.69 -11.27 -24.33
C PRO A 268 3.91 -12.32 -25.44
N VAL A 269 4.47 -13.49 -25.11
CA VAL A 269 4.63 -14.59 -26.10
C VAL A 269 3.40 -15.49 -26.21
N GLY A 270 2.34 -15.18 -25.48
CA GLY A 270 1.05 -15.87 -25.52
C GLY A 270 0.88 -16.97 -24.47
N LEU A 271 1.70 -17.06 -23.42
CA LEU A 271 1.51 -18.08 -22.38
C LEU A 271 0.39 -17.68 -21.43
N LEU A 272 -0.40 -18.67 -21.01
CA LEU A 272 -1.43 -18.48 -19.99
C LEU A 272 -0.79 -18.38 -18.60
N ALA A 273 -0.81 -17.17 -18.03
CA ALA A 273 -0.44 -16.91 -16.65
C ALA A 273 -1.62 -17.00 -15.67
N GLY A 274 -2.84 -16.95 -16.21
CA GLY A 274 -4.09 -17.21 -15.52
C GLY A 274 -5.10 -17.71 -16.55
N TYR A 275 -5.91 -18.70 -16.19
CA TYR A 275 -6.96 -19.26 -17.04
C TYR A 275 -8.09 -19.77 -16.17
N SER A 276 -9.14 -18.96 -16.00
CA SER A 276 -10.23 -19.26 -15.06
C SER A 276 -10.91 -20.63 -15.29
N PRO A 277 -11.06 -21.15 -16.53
CA PRO A 277 -11.71 -22.44 -16.75
C PRO A 277 -10.89 -23.65 -16.28
N ASP A 278 -9.56 -23.62 -16.41
CA ASP A 278 -8.71 -24.79 -16.13
C ASP A 278 -7.26 -24.40 -15.74
N ALA A 279 -6.92 -24.52 -14.46
CA ALA A 279 -5.56 -24.27 -13.99
C ALA A 279 -4.51 -25.22 -14.59
N GLY A 280 -4.91 -26.38 -15.15
CA GLY A 280 -4.01 -27.31 -15.85
C GLY A 280 -3.47 -26.78 -17.18
N LYS A 281 -3.99 -25.65 -17.68
CA LYS A 281 -3.55 -24.99 -18.91
C LYS A 281 -2.52 -23.89 -18.71
N LEU A 282 -2.16 -23.58 -17.46
CA LEU A 282 -1.14 -22.58 -17.18
C LEU A 282 0.19 -22.93 -17.88
N SER A 283 0.91 -21.92 -18.35
CA SER A 283 2.12 -22.01 -19.19
C SER A 283 1.93 -22.62 -20.60
N GLN A 284 0.72 -23.02 -20.99
CA GLN A 284 0.44 -23.38 -22.39
C GLN A 284 0.22 -22.11 -23.21
N ARG A 285 0.54 -22.16 -24.50
CA ARG A 285 0.30 -21.04 -25.41
C ARG A 285 -1.19 -20.91 -25.75
N LEU A 286 -1.69 -19.68 -25.84
CA LEU A 286 -3.08 -19.41 -26.16
C LEU A 286 -3.51 -20.01 -27.51
N ASP A 287 -2.65 -19.98 -28.53
CA ASP A 287 -2.90 -20.60 -29.84
C ASP A 287 -3.07 -22.14 -29.80
N SER A 288 -2.60 -22.80 -28.74
CA SER A 288 -2.83 -24.23 -28.50
C SER A 288 -4.12 -24.51 -27.73
N VAL A 289 -4.64 -23.52 -26.99
CA VAL A 289 -5.86 -23.63 -26.18
C VAL A 289 -7.07 -23.14 -26.97
N ASP A 290 -6.94 -22.01 -27.67
CA ASP A 290 -7.88 -21.47 -28.65
C ASP A 290 -7.23 -21.55 -30.04
N SER A 291 -7.46 -22.67 -30.72
CA SER A 291 -6.91 -22.94 -32.05
C SER A 291 -7.51 -22.08 -33.16
N VAL A 292 -8.59 -21.35 -32.88
CA VAL A 292 -9.29 -20.53 -33.88
C VAL A 292 -8.78 -19.09 -33.83
N ASN A 293 -8.72 -18.50 -32.64
CA ASN A 293 -8.42 -17.06 -32.49
C ASN A 293 -7.10 -16.79 -31.77
N GLY A 294 -6.49 -17.78 -31.13
CA GLY A 294 -5.34 -17.55 -30.24
C GLY A 294 -4.14 -16.90 -30.94
N ALA A 295 -3.82 -17.30 -32.17
CA ALA A 295 -2.72 -16.69 -32.93
C ALA A 295 -2.97 -15.21 -33.27
N GLU A 296 -4.22 -14.86 -33.58
CA GLU A 296 -4.61 -13.48 -33.87
C GLU A 296 -4.58 -12.61 -32.61
N LEU A 297 -5.10 -13.11 -31.50
CA LEU A 297 -5.10 -12.42 -30.21
C LEU A 297 -3.68 -12.15 -29.71
N ILE A 298 -2.76 -13.11 -29.86
CA ILE A 298 -1.33 -12.91 -29.54
C ILE A 298 -0.73 -11.81 -30.43
N ARG A 299 -1.04 -11.80 -31.72
CA ARG A 299 -0.55 -10.78 -32.66
C ARG A 299 -1.09 -9.38 -32.32
N GLN A 300 -2.35 -9.28 -31.93
CA GLN A 300 -2.95 -8.00 -31.50
C GLN A 300 -2.34 -7.51 -30.20
N LEU A 301 -2.12 -8.40 -29.23
CA LEU A 301 -1.47 -8.08 -27.97
C LEU A 301 -0.08 -7.45 -28.19
N ALA A 302 0.69 -7.99 -29.14
CA ALA A 302 2.03 -7.48 -29.44
C ALA A 302 2.04 -6.09 -30.12
N ASN A 303 0.96 -5.71 -30.81
CA ASN A 303 0.94 -4.55 -31.72
C ASN A 303 0.09 -3.36 -31.23
N SER A 304 -0.73 -3.55 -30.19
CA SER A 304 -1.69 -2.53 -29.74
C SER A 304 -1.73 -2.42 -28.22
N THR A 305 -1.91 -1.19 -27.74
CA THR A 305 -2.22 -0.89 -26.33
C THR A 305 -3.72 -0.65 -26.10
N GLN A 306 -4.52 -0.58 -27.16
CA GLN A 306 -5.98 -0.43 -27.07
C GLN A 306 -6.66 -1.78 -26.90
N THR A 307 -7.80 -1.76 -26.22
CA THR A 307 -8.72 -2.88 -26.07
C THR A 307 -9.27 -3.30 -27.44
N HIS A 308 -9.29 -4.60 -27.71
CA HIS A 308 -9.80 -5.18 -28.95
C HIS A 308 -10.91 -6.19 -28.67
N SER A 309 -11.97 -6.12 -29.46
CA SER A 309 -13.09 -7.05 -29.42
C SER A 309 -13.15 -7.90 -30.70
N LEU A 310 -13.35 -9.21 -30.54
CA LEU A 310 -13.52 -10.15 -31.64
C LEU A 310 -14.77 -11.00 -31.39
N HIS A 311 -15.69 -11.01 -32.35
CA HIS A 311 -16.82 -11.94 -32.36
C HIS A 311 -16.42 -13.21 -33.11
N SER A 312 -16.48 -14.36 -32.46
CA SER A 312 -16.17 -15.65 -33.06
C SER A 312 -16.86 -16.79 -32.32
N ASN A 313 -17.41 -17.76 -33.04
CA ASN A 313 -18.02 -18.98 -32.49
C ASN A 313 -19.13 -18.75 -31.43
N HIS A 314 -19.98 -17.73 -31.61
CA HIS A 314 -20.99 -17.32 -30.63
C HIS A 314 -20.40 -16.87 -29.29
N GLU A 315 -19.16 -16.37 -29.31
CA GLU A 315 -18.49 -15.73 -28.18
C GLU A 315 -17.99 -14.35 -28.58
N LEU A 316 -18.15 -13.39 -27.67
CA LEU A 316 -17.45 -12.13 -27.70
C LEU A 316 -16.15 -12.28 -26.90
N LYS A 317 -15.02 -12.09 -27.58
CA LYS A 317 -13.69 -12.10 -26.99
C LYS A 317 -13.18 -10.68 -26.87
N VAL A 318 -12.85 -10.25 -25.66
CA VAL A 318 -12.30 -8.91 -25.39
C VAL A 318 -10.90 -9.04 -24.83
N LEU A 319 -9.91 -8.56 -25.59
CA LEU A 319 -8.51 -8.49 -25.20
C LEU A 319 -8.19 -7.06 -24.73
N ALA A 320 -7.90 -6.91 -23.44
CA ALA A 320 -7.46 -5.67 -22.83
C ALA A 320 -5.95 -5.74 -22.52
N PRO A 321 -5.08 -5.08 -23.30
CA PRO A 321 -3.65 -5.03 -23.03
C PRO A 321 -3.34 -4.20 -21.78
N PHE A 322 -2.34 -4.61 -21.00
CA PHE A 322 -1.73 -3.81 -19.96
C PHE A 322 -0.21 -3.96 -19.96
N THR A 323 0.48 -2.92 -19.52
CA THR A 323 1.94 -2.95 -19.38
C THR A 323 2.28 -3.19 -17.91
N PRO A 324 2.90 -4.33 -17.54
CA PRO A 324 3.09 -4.73 -16.15
C PRO A 324 4.07 -3.82 -15.39
N ILE A 325 5.07 -3.28 -16.07
CA ILE A 325 6.09 -2.37 -15.53
C ILE A 325 6.43 -1.29 -16.57
N PRO A 326 6.91 -0.10 -16.17
CA PRO A 326 7.28 0.96 -17.11
C PRO A 326 8.30 0.47 -18.16
N GLY A 327 7.95 0.57 -19.45
CA GLY A 327 8.80 0.14 -20.56
C GLY A 327 8.82 -1.38 -20.81
N GLY A 328 8.01 -2.17 -20.10
CA GLY A 328 7.82 -3.60 -20.34
C GLY A 328 6.98 -3.90 -21.59
N LYS A 329 7.03 -5.16 -22.05
CA LYS A 329 6.15 -5.65 -23.13
C LYS A 329 4.71 -5.80 -22.61
N PRO A 330 3.68 -5.60 -23.46
CA PRO A 330 2.29 -5.72 -23.06
C PRO A 330 1.91 -7.17 -22.72
N TRP A 331 1.26 -7.33 -21.58
CA TRP A 331 0.49 -8.51 -21.19
C TRP A 331 -0.98 -8.26 -21.49
N GLY A 332 -1.80 -9.30 -21.57
CA GLY A 332 -3.21 -9.19 -21.95
C GLY A 332 -4.13 -9.80 -20.91
N VAL A 333 -5.29 -9.20 -20.71
CA VAL A 333 -6.45 -9.87 -20.12
C VAL A 333 -7.42 -10.20 -21.23
N LEU A 334 -7.79 -11.47 -21.36
CA LEU A 334 -8.79 -11.93 -22.31
C LEU A 334 -10.06 -12.32 -21.55
N LEU A 335 -11.17 -11.71 -21.92
CA LEU A 335 -12.51 -12.11 -21.50
C LEU A 335 -13.17 -12.86 -22.66
N ASP A 336 -13.56 -14.11 -22.43
CA ASP A 336 -14.42 -14.86 -23.35
C ASP A 336 -15.83 -14.91 -22.77
N VAL A 337 -16.78 -14.26 -23.45
CA VAL A 337 -18.17 -14.17 -23.01
C VAL A 337 -19.08 -14.84 -24.05
N PRO A 338 -19.87 -15.85 -23.69
CA PRO A 338 -20.86 -16.42 -24.60
C PRO A 338 -21.88 -15.35 -25.02
N GLU A 339 -22.17 -15.22 -26.31
CA GLU A 339 -23.12 -14.23 -26.83
C GLU A 339 -24.51 -14.37 -26.20
N SER A 340 -24.94 -15.61 -25.90
CA SER A 340 -26.22 -15.91 -25.24
C SER A 340 -26.38 -15.20 -23.89
N VAL A 341 -25.28 -14.92 -23.19
CA VAL A 341 -25.25 -14.21 -21.92
C VAL A 341 -25.40 -12.71 -22.10
N LEU A 342 -24.90 -12.17 -23.22
CA LEU A 342 -24.98 -10.75 -23.56
C LEU A 342 -26.35 -10.36 -24.09
N VAL A 343 -26.97 -11.23 -24.89
CA VAL A 343 -28.26 -10.97 -25.56
C VAL A 343 -29.49 -11.37 -24.76
N GLY A 344 -29.33 -11.98 -23.58
CA GLY A 344 -30.46 -12.42 -22.75
C GLY A 344 -31.54 -11.35 -22.53
N PRO A 345 -31.19 -10.10 -22.14
CA PRO A 345 -32.15 -8.99 -22.03
C PRO A 345 -32.77 -8.56 -23.37
N ALA A 346 -32.07 -8.73 -24.49
CA ALA A 346 -32.58 -8.43 -25.82
C ALA A 346 -33.57 -9.50 -26.30
N GLU A 347 -33.34 -10.77 -25.96
CA GLU A 347 -34.28 -11.86 -26.25
C GLU A 347 -35.56 -11.77 -25.43
N THR A 348 -35.51 -11.35 -24.17
CA THR A 348 -36.73 -11.11 -23.38
C THR A 348 -37.56 -9.98 -23.97
N LEU A 349 -36.92 -8.88 -24.38
CA LEU A 349 -37.58 -7.76 -25.06
C LEU A 349 -38.21 -8.20 -26.40
N LYS A 350 -37.49 -9.01 -27.19
CA LYS A 350 -38.01 -9.61 -28.43
C LYS A 350 -39.26 -10.45 -28.17
N ASN A 351 -39.26 -11.27 -27.12
CA ASN A 351 -40.39 -12.14 -26.78
C ASN A 351 -41.61 -11.32 -26.29
N GLU A 352 -41.39 -10.23 -25.58
CA GLU A 352 -42.47 -9.30 -25.17
C GLU A 352 -43.08 -8.55 -26.37
N LEU A 353 -42.25 -8.07 -27.31
CA LEU A 353 -42.70 -7.42 -28.54
C LEU A 353 -43.49 -8.40 -29.45
N ASP A 354 -43.00 -9.64 -29.60
CA ASP A 354 -43.66 -10.68 -30.40
C ASP A 354 -45.01 -11.10 -29.77
N ALA A 355 -45.12 -11.09 -28.43
CA ALA A 355 -46.39 -11.33 -27.72
C ALA A 355 -47.39 -10.18 -27.87
N GLY A 356 -46.92 -8.92 -27.84
CA GLY A 356 -47.75 -7.72 -28.05
C GLY A 356 -48.38 -7.67 -29.44
N ASN A 357 -47.61 -7.96 -30.50
CA ASN A 357 -48.10 -7.91 -31.89
C ASN A 357 -49.17 -8.96 -32.20
N ARG A 358 -49.10 -10.15 -31.60
CA ARG A 358 -50.13 -11.20 -31.76
C ARG A 358 -51.48 -10.79 -31.18
N SER A 359 -51.47 -10.08 -30.05
CA SER A 359 -52.70 -9.58 -29.42
C SER A 359 -53.31 -8.43 -30.25
N GLY A 360 -52.48 -7.52 -30.78
CA GLY A 360 -52.91 -6.42 -31.65
C GLY A 360 -53.57 -6.89 -32.95
N THR A 361 -52.98 -7.89 -33.62
CA THR A 361 -53.47 -8.41 -34.90
C THR A 361 -54.87 -9.03 -34.82
N LEU A 362 -55.17 -9.76 -33.72
CA LEU A 362 -56.50 -10.36 -33.51
C LEU A 362 -57.57 -9.30 -33.22
N MET A 363 -57.21 -8.23 -32.51
CA MET A 363 -58.13 -7.14 -32.19
C MET A 363 -58.42 -6.26 -33.42
N GLU A 364 -57.44 -5.99 -34.29
CA GLU A 364 -57.63 -5.24 -35.54
C GLU A 364 -58.45 -6.01 -36.58
N LEU A 365 -58.22 -7.32 -36.74
CA LEU A 365 -59.03 -8.17 -37.63
C LEU A 365 -60.50 -8.25 -37.15
N GLY A 366 -60.71 -8.29 -35.83
CA GLY A 366 -62.04 -8.24 -35.22
C GLY A 366 -62.76 -6.90 -35.47
N LEU A 367 -62.04 -5.78 -35.32
CA LEU A 367 -62.56 -4.43 -35.58
C LEU A 367 -62.81 -4.17 -37.07
N GLY A 368 -61.97 -4.69 -37.97
CA GLY A 368 -62.17 -4.59 -39.42
C GLY A 368 -63.38 -5.38 -39.91
N LEU A 369 -63.59 -6.59 -39.39
CA LEU A 369 -64.78 -7.40 -39.67
C LEU A 369 -66.05 -6.73 -39.13
N LEU A 370 -65.97 -6.17 -37.92
CA LEU A 370 -67.07 -5.41 -37.30
C LEU A 370 -67.42 -4.15 -38.09
N ALA A 371 -66.43 -3.37 -38.55
CA ALA A 371 -66.63 -2.16 -39.35
C ALA A 371 -67.27 -2.45 -40.73
N ALA A 372 -66.89 -3.56 -41.36
CA ALA A 372 -67.50 -4.01 -42.63
C ALA A 372 -68.97 -4.44 -42.45
N VAL A 373 -69.28 -5.13 -41.35
CA VAL A 373 -70.66 -5.53 -41.00
C VAL A 373 -71.51 -4.32 -40.64
N VAL A 374 -70.97 -3.39 -39.84
CA VAL A 374 -71.67 -2.16 -39.41
C VAL A 374 -71.90 -1.20 -40.58
N GLY A 375 -70.94 -1.05 -41.51
CA GLY A 375 -71.12 -0.18 -42.68
C GLY A 375 -72.14 -0.70 -43.70
N LEU A 376 -72.26 -2.03 -43.86
CA LEU A 376 -73.35 -2.65 -44.64
C LEU A 376 -74.73 -2.45 -43.98
N LEU A 377 -74.76 -2.35 -42.64
CA LEU A 377 -75.97 -2.19 -41.83
C LEU A 377 -76.42 -0.71 -41.73
N LEU A 378 -75.47 0.24 -41.70
CA LEU A 378 -75.73 1.68 -41.69
C LEU A 378 -76.29 2.20 -43.03
N VAL A 379 -75.84 1.66 -44.17
CA VAL A 379 -76.40 2.00 -45.51
C VAL A 379 -77.85 1.53 -45.65
N TRP A 380 -78.25 0.48 -44.94
CA TRP A 380 -79.62 -0.04 -44.89
C TRP A 380 -80.52 0.78 -43.93
N LEU A 381 -80.00 1.24 -42.79
CA LEU A 381 -80.73 2.03 -41.80
C LEU A 381 -80.95 3.50 -42.19
N MET A 382 -79.99 4.12 -42.91
CA MET A 382 -80.07 5.52 -43.35
C MET A 382 -81.27 5.80 -44.28
N ALA A 383 -81.75 4.78 -44.99
CA ALA A 383 -82.92 4.87 -45.87
C ALA A 383 -84.27 4.93 -45.14
N ARG A 384 -84.31 4.67 -43.82
CA ARG A 384 -85.60 4.49 -43.10
C ARG A 384 -85.82 5.40 -41.88
N SER A 385 -84.80 5.99 -41.26
CA SER A 385 -84.97 6.55 -39.90
C SER A 385 -84.62 8.04 -39.69
N VAL A 386 -84.15 8.76 -40.71
CA VAL A 386 -83.49 10.07 -40.49
C VAL A 386 -84.41 11.20 -40.03
N THR A 387 -85.72 11.23 -40.33
CA THR A 387 -86.40 12.54 -40.32
C THR A 387 -87.14 12.97 -39.05
N ARG A 388 -87.24 12.21 -37.94
CA ARG A 388 -88.10 12.68 -36.82
C ARG A 388 -87.68 12.52 -35.35
N PRO A 389 -86.80 11.61 -34.88
CA PRO A 389 -86.47 11.55 -33.44
C PRO A 389 -85.25 12.39 -33.02
N ILE A 390 -84.44 12.89 -33.96
CA ILE A 390 -83.13 13.55 -33.72
C ILE A 390 -83.21 14.76 -32.77
N LEU A 391 -84.36 15.42 -32.64
CA LEU A 391 -84.53 16.59 -31.77
C LEU A 391 -84.66 16.26 -30.27
N GLY A 392 -84.96 15.02 -29.88
CA GLY A 392 -85.17 14.66 -28.46
C GLY A 392 -83.90 14.33 -27.67
N VAL A 393 -82.86 13.81 -28.33
CA VAL A 393 -81.59 13.41 -27.67
C VAL A 393 -80.57 14.55 -27.63
N ALA A 394 -80.62 15.48 -28.58
CA ALA A 394 -79.77 16.67 -28.59
C ALA A 394 -79.95 17.52 -27.33
N GLN A 395 -81.19 17.62 -26.82
CA GLN A 395 -81.53 18.45 -25.67
C GLN A 395 -81.08 17.86 -24.31
N MET A 396 -80.88 16.53 -24.23
CA MET A 396 -80.35 15.87 -23.02
C MET A 396 -78.81 15.78 -23.01
N LEU A 397 -78.16 15.81 -24.18
CA LEU A 397 -76.70 15.98 -24.30
C LEU A 397 -76.28 17.43 -24.00
N GLU A 398 -77.15 18.40 -24.27
CA GLU A 398 -76.97 19.80 -23.86
C GLU A 398 -76.91 19.92 -22.32
N ASP A 399 -77.83 19.29 -21.58
CA ASP A 399 -77.83 19.28 -20.10
C ASP A 399 -76.57 18.64 -19.46
N ILE A 400 -75.97 17.62 -20.09
CA ILE A 400 -74.73 16.99 -19.61
C ILE A 400 -73.49 17.80 -20.04
N ALA A 401 -73.53 18.45 -21.22
CA ALA A 401 -72.45 19.31 -21.71
C ALA A 401 -72.43 20.69 -21.02
N SER A 402 -73.54 21.14 -20.43
CA SER A 402 -73.64 22.39 -19.65
C SER A 402 -73.70 22.19 -18.12
N GLY A 403 -73.58 20.95 -17.63
CA GLY A 403 -73.66 20.61 -16.20
C GLY A 403 -72.30 20.49 -15.48
N GLU A 404 -72.32 20.51 -14.14
CA GLU A 404 -71.16 20.52 -13.23
C GLU A 404 -70.36 19.18 -13.16
N GLY A 405 -70.22 18.43 -14.26
CA GLY A 405 -69.35 17.24 -14.31
C GLY A 405 -69.82 16.03 -13.48
N ASP A 406 -71.13 15.91 -13.21
CA ASP A 406 -71.70 14.81 -12.42
C ASP A 406 -71.85 13.50 -13.23
N LEU A 407 -70.81 12.66 -13.18
CA LEU A 407 -70.76 11.38 -13.88
C LEU A 407 -71.59 10.29 -13.18
N THR A 408 -72.23 10.58 -12.05
CA THR A 408 -73.12 9.62 -11.34
C THR A 408 -74.52 9.53 -11.96
N ARG A 409 -74.87 10.47 -12.85
CA ARG A 409 -76.13 10.47 -13.58
C ARG A 409 -76.15 9.39 -14.66
N ARG A 410 -77.33 8.87 -14.97
CA ARG A 410 -77.57 7.86 -16.00
C ARG A 410 -78.77 8.27 -16.84
N LEU A 411 -78.73 7.96 -18.13
CA LEU A 411 -79.85 8.19 -19.04
C LEU A 411 -80.91 7.13 -18.79
N ALA A 412 -82.11 7.54 -18.37
CA ALA A 412 -83.27 6.67 -18.17
C ALA A 412 -84.18 6.75 -19.40
N TYR A 413 -84.09 5.75 -20.27
CA TYR A 413 -84.96 5.63 -21.45
C TYR A 413 -85.43 4.18 -21.60
N ASP A 414 -86.71 3.95 -21.30
CA ASP A 414 -87.29 2.62 -21.03
C ASP A 414 -87.85 1.92 -22.28
N LYS A 415 -87.55 2.40 -23.49
CA LYS A 415 -87.99 1.76 -24.75
C LYS A 415 -86.84 1.00 -25.40
N GLN A 416 -87.12 -0.21 -25.89
CA GLN A 416 -86.14 -1.10 -26.55
C GLN A 416 -85.93 -0.74 -28.04
N ASP A 417 -85.75 0.54 -28.33
CA ASP A 417 -85.45 1.07 -29.68
C ASP A 417 -83.98 1.56 -29.78
N GLU A 418 -83.57 2.10 -30.93
CA GLU A 418 -82.21 2.56 -31.18
C GLU A 418 -81.75 3.67 -30.20
N LEU A 419 -82.68 4.44 -29.63
CA LEU A 419 -82.37 5.48 -28.63
C LEU A 419 -82.22 4.88 -27.22
N GLY A 420 -82.94 3.79 -26.92
CA GLY A 420 -82.70 3.00 -25.71
C GLY A 420 -81.38 2.25 -25.72
N GLN A 421 -80.93 1.77 -26.89
CA GLN A 421 -79.56 1.25 -27.03
C GLN A 421 -78.51 2.35 -26.86
N LEU A 422 -78.73 3.57 -27.40
CA LEU A 422 -77.84 4.72 -27.21
C LEU A 422 -77.71 5.13 -25.74
N ALA A 423 -78.82 5.22 -25.01
CA ALA A 423 -78.83 5.47 -23.57
C ALA A 423 -78.07 4.37 -22.80
N GLY A 424 -78.24 3.10 -23.18
CA GLY A 424 -77.50 1.98 -22.60
C GLY A 424 -75.99 2.00 -22.86
N TRP A 425 -75.55 2.33 -24.07
CA TRP A 425 -74.12 2.44 -24.41
C TRP A 425 -73.45 3.66 -23.77
N PHE A 426 -74.17 4.78 -23.64
CA PHE A 426 -73.69 5.95 -22.92
C PHE A 426 -73.49 5.67 -21.42
N ASN A 427 -74.43 4.94 -20.79
CA ASN A 427 -74.28 4.50 -19.41
C ASN A 427 -73.06 3.57 -19.23
N ARG A 428 -72.81 2.62 -20.16
CA ARG A 428 -71.58 1.79 -20.14
C ARG A 428 -70.29 2.57 -20.35
N PHE A 429 -70.32 3.66 -21.12
CA PHE A 429 -69.17 4.55 -21.28
C PHE A 429 -68.85 5.25 -19.95
N LEU A 430 -69.88 5.74 -19.24
CA LEU A 430 -69.71 6.30 -17.89
C LEU A 430 -69.20 5.27 -16.89
N ASP A 431 -69.66 4.00 -16.96
CA ASP A 431 -69.17 2.91 -16.10
C ASP A 431 -67.67 2.61 -16.30
N LYS A 432 -67.10 2.91 -17.48
CA LYS A 432 -65.65 2.82 -17.73
C LYS A 432 -64.88 4.09 -17.37
N LEU A 433 -65.52 5.26 -17.52
CA LEU A 433 -64.88 6.55 -17.27
C LEU A 433 -64.76 6.85 -15.76
N GLN A 434 -65.75 6.45 -14.95
CA GLN A 434 -65.74 6.65 -13.49
C GLN A 434 -64.51 6.01 -12.80
N PRO A 435 -64.16 4.72 -13.02
CA PRO A 435 -62.96 4.12 -12.43
C PRO A 435 -61.65 4.78 -12.87
N ILE A 436 -61.57 5.25 -14.12
CA ILE A 436 -60.38 5.93 -14.65
C ILE A 436 -60.18 7.27 -13.94
N ILE A 437 -61.22 8.07 -13.80
CA ILE A 437 -61.15 9.35 -13.08
C ILE A 437 -60.86 9.14 -11.58
N ALA A 438 -61.42 8.08 -10.97
CA ALA A 438 -61.09 7.70 -9.60
C ALA A 438 -59.62 7.29 -9.43
N GLU A 439 -59.07 6.54 -10.39
CA GLU A 439 -57.67 6.12 -10.40
C GLU A 439 -56.70 7.29 -10.63
N VAL A 440 -57.08 8.26 -11.48
CA VAL A 440 -56.33 9.51 -11.66
C VAL A 440 -56.34 10.35 -10.38
N LYS A 441 -57.50 10.49 -9.71
CA LYS A 441 -57.57 11.17 -8.39
C LYS A 441 -56.64 10.50 -7.37
N ARG A 442 -56.61 9.16 -7.33
CA ARG A 442 -55.71 8.39 -6.45
C ARG A 442 -54.24 8.63 -6.81
N SER A 443 -53.88 8.59 -8.08
CA SER A 443 -52.52 8.83 -8.57
C SER A 443 -52.02 10.25 -8.26
N VAL A 444 -52.89 11.25 -8.35
CA VAL A 444 -52.57 12.64 -7.97
C VAL A 444 -52.34 12.77 -6.46
N GLN A 445 -53.11 12.06 -5.63
CA GLN A 445 -52.87 12.00 -4.17
C GLN A 445 -51.54 11.32 -3.84
N ASP A 446 -51.21 10.21 -4.50
CA ASP A 446 -49.94 9.50 -4.32
C ASP A 446 -48.74 10.37 -4.76
N ALA A 447 -48.88 11.12 -5.87
CA ALA A 447 -47.87 12.07 -6.34
C ALA A 447 -47.64 13.20 -5.33
N ARG A 448 -48.71 13.74 -4.73
CA ARG A 448 -48.61 14.74 -3.67
C ARG A 448 -47.91 14.19 -2.42
N GLY A 449 -48.28 12.98 -1.98
CA GLY A 449 -47.62 12.30 -0.85
C GLY A 449 -46.12 12.09 -1.09
N THR A 450 -45.75 11.70 -2.31
CA THR A 450 -44.34 11.52 -2.71
C THR A 450 -43.58 12.86 -2.75
N ALA A 451 -44.22 13.93 -3.21
CA ALA A 451 -43.63 15.27 -3.24
C ALA A 451 -43.39 15.82 -1.81
N ASP A 452 -44.34 15.63 -0.90
CA ASP A 452 -44.22 15.99 0.52
C ASP A 452 -43.10 15.20 1.21
N GLN A 453 -43.03 13.90 0.97
CA GLN A 453 -41.95 13.05 1.47
C GLN A 453 -40.58 13.50 0.93
N SER A 454 -40.48 13.81 -0.35
CA SER A 454 -39.23 14.32 -0.96
C SER A 454 -38.83 15.67 -0.38
N SER A 455 -39.78 16.58 -0.12
CA SER A 455 -39.50 17.87 0.52
C SER A 455 -38.98 17.71 1.96
N ALA A 456 -39.55 16.75 2.71
CA ALA A 456 -39.10 16.44 4.06
C ALA A 456 -37.67 15.86 4.06
N ILE A 457 -37.39 14.94 3.14
CA ILE A 457 -36.03 14.38 2.95
C ILE A 457 -35.04 15.49 2.58
N ALA A 458 -35.38 16.36 1.63
CA ALA A 458 -34.52 17.47 1.23
C ALA A 458 -34.20 18.42 2.40
N THR A 459 -35.18 18.75 3.24
CA THR A 459 -34.99 19.58 4.44
C THR A 459 -34.07 18.89 5.46
N GLN A 460 -34.29 17.60 5.69
CA GLN A 460 -33.45 16.80 6.58
C GLN A 460 -32.00 16.70 6.07
N THR A 461 -31.82 16.50 4.76
CA THR A 461 -30.51 16.48 4.12
C THR A 461 -29.81 17.83 4.29
N SER A 462 -30.50 18.96 4.05
CA SER A 462 -29.91 20.29 4.24
C SER A 462 -29.45 20.52 5.69
N ALA A 463 -30.25 20.15 6.68
CA ALA A 463 -29.86 20.23 8.08
C ALA A 463 -28.67 19.32 8.42
N GLY A 464 -28.62 18.13 7.82
CA GLY A 464 -27.48 17.22 7.92
C GLY A 464 -26.19 17.81 7.33
N MET A 465 -26.29 18.50 6.19
CA MET A 465 -25.15 19.18 5.55
C MET A 465 -24.60 20.33 6.40
N GLU A 466 -25.45 21.12 7.05
CA GLU A 466 -24.97 22.16 7.99
C GLU A 466 -24.20 21.57 9.18
N GLN A 467 -24.66 20.44 9.70
CA GLN A 467 -23.95 19.75 10.77
C GLN A 467 -22.61 19.18 10.28
N GLN A 468 -22.60 18.56 9.10
CA GLN A 468 -21.39 18.03 8.47
C GLN A 468 -20.37 19.15 8.22
N TYR A 469 -20.82 20.32 7.73
CA TYR A 469 -19.94 21.47 7.52
C TYR A 469 -19.20 21.89 8.80
N ARG A 470 -19.90 21.97 9.94
CA ARG A 470 -19.26 22.26 11.24
C ARG A 470 -18.25 21.20 11.67
N GLN A 471 -18.53 19.93 11.40
CA GLN A 471 -17.60 18.83 11.71
C GLN A 471 -16.35 18.89 10.82
N VAL A 472 -16.53 19.16 9.53
CA VAL A 472 -15.44 19.32 8.55
C VAL A 472 -14.53 20.48 8.93
N ASP A 473 -15.08 21.62 9.35
CA ASP A 473 -14.32 22.78 9.82
C ASP A 473 -13.50 22.50 11.09
N GLN A 474 -14.06 21.72 12.03
CA GLN A 474 -13.33 21.25 13.21
C GLN A 474 -12.17 20.31 12.85
N VAL A 475 -12.39 19.39 11.89
CA VAL A 475 -11.32 18.51 11.41
C VAL A 475 -10.23 19.32 10.71
N ALA A 476 -10.58 20.31 9.89
CA ALA A 476 -9.62 21.21 9.25
C ALA A 476 -8.71 21.89 10.29
N THR A 477 -9.31 22.44 11.34
CA THR A 477 -8.59 23.11 12.44
C THR A 477 -7.66 22.12 13.15
N ALA A 478 -8.16 20.94 13.52
CA ALA A 478 -7.37 19.92 14.19
C ALA A 478 -6.19 19.42 13.32
N SER A 479 -6.39 19.26 12.01
CA SER A 479 -5.32 18.90 11.07
C SER A 479 -4.27 19.99 10.95
N HIS A 480 -4.67 21.26 10.94
CA HIS A 480 -3.72 22.37 10.93
C HIS A 480 -2.91 22.43 12.23
N GLU A 481 -3.54 22.25 13.39
CA GLU A 481 -2.83 22.17 14.68
C GLU A 481 -1.90 20.96 14.74
N MET A 482 -2.31 19.81 14.18
CA MET A 482 -1.49 18.60 14.09
C MET A 482 -0.24 18.81 13.22
N SER A 483 -0.37 19.49 12.07
CA SER A 483 0.78 19.83 11.22
C SER A 483 1.76 20.74 11.95
N ALA A 484 1.26 21.78 12.62
CA ALA A 484 2.11 22.71 13.38
C ALA A 484 2.85 22.01 14.53
N THR A 485 2.13 21.18 15.31
CA THR A 485 2.74 20.42 16.41
C THR A 485 3.74 19.38 15.91
N ALA A 486 3.49 18.71 14.79
CA ALA A 486 4.44 17.81 14.17
C ALA A 486 5.74 18.54 13.75
N GLN A 487 5.65 19.74 13.17
CA GLN A 487 6.83 20.55 12.86
C GLN A 487 7.62 20.96 14.11
N ASP A 488 6.93 21.32 15.20
CA ASP A 488 7.59 21.66 16.46
C ASP A 488 8.26 20.44 17.13
N VAL A 489 7.66 19.25 17.02
CA VAL A 489 8.27 17.99 17.47
C VAL A 489 9.51 17.68 16.63
N ALA A 490 9.45 17.83 15.30
CA ALA A 490 10.61 17.63 14.43
C ALA A 490 11.77 18.57 14.80
N ARG A 491 11.47 19.86 15.03
CA ARG A 491 12.45 20.85 15.48
C ARG A 491 13.06 20.49 16.83
N SER A 492 12.22 20.07 17.79
CA SER A 492 12.66 19.68 19.13
C SER A 492 13.56 18.44 19.10
N ALA A 493 13.21 17.45 18.28
CA ALA A 493 14.01 16.26 18.07
C ALA A 493 15.35 16.59 17.41
N ALA A 494 15.37 17.48 16.41
CA ALA A 494 16.61 17.95 15.80
C ALA A 494 17.54 18.66 16.80
N GLN A 495 16.98 19.50 17.69
CA GLN A 495 17.73 20.14 18.78
C GLN A 495 18.26 19.11 19.79
N ALA A 496 17.47 18.11 20.16
CA ALA A 496 17.88 17.05 21.06
C ALA A 496 18.99 16.17 20.44
N ALA A 497 18.92 15.87 19.14
CA ALA A 497 19.99 15.19 18.42
C ALA A 497 21.30 16.01 18.42
N GLN A 498 21.20 17.33 18.26
CA GLN A 498 22.39 18.20 18.37
C GLN A 498 22.98 18.20 19.77
N ALA A 499 22.15 18.33 20.81
CA ALA A 499 22.61 18.27 22.19
C ALA A 499 23.26 16.91 22.54
N ALA A 500 22.73 15.81 21.99
CA ALA A 500 23.35 14.49 22.10
C ALA A 500 24.73 14.47 21.44
N ARG A 501 24.88 14.98 20.21
CA ARG A 501 26.19 15.09 19.55
C ARG A 501 27.20 15.91 20.35
N ASP A 502 26.77 17.03 20.92
CA ASP A 502 27.63 17.87 21.76
C ASP A 502 28.06 17.13 23.04
N ALA A 503 27.17 16.33 23.64
CA ALA A 503 27.47 15.48 24.79
C ALA A 503 28.43 14.33 24.46
N ASP A 504 28.30 13.72 23.27
CA ASP A 504 29.25 12.70 22.79
C ASP A 504 30.64 13.30 22.61
N GLN A 505 30.73 14.47 21.99
CA GLN A 505 31.99 15.20 21.83
C GLN A 505 32.62 15.53 23.20
N ALA A 506 31.83 15.99 24.17
CA ALA A 506 32.32 16.26 25.52
C ALA A 506 32.82 14.98 26.21
N THR A 507 32.15 13.84 25.99
CA THR A 507 32.56 12.52 26.51
C THR A 507 33.89 12.07 25.91
N GLN A 508 34.07 12.22 24.59
CA GLN A 508 35.34 11.92 23.91
C GLN A 508 36.50 12.81 24.39
N GLN A 509 36.23 14.10 24.62
CA GLN A 509 37.20 15.01 25.24
C GLN A 509 37.55 14.58 26.67
N GLY A 510 36.54 14.16 27.47
CA GLY A 510 36.74 13.62 28.82
C GLY A 510 37.63 12.37 28.83
N LEU A 511 37.41 11.43 27.91
CA LEU A 511 38.27 10.24 27.73
C LEU A 511 39.72 10.63 27.40
N THR A 512 39.92 11.66 26.58
CA THR A 512 41.27 12.17 26.25
C THR A 512 41.97 12.78 27.47
N VAL A 513 41.23 13.50 28.32
CA VAL A 513 41.77 14.06 29.58
C VAL A 513 42.15 12.93 30.53
N ILE A 514 41.30 11.92 30.66
CA ILE A 514 41.59 10.74 31.49
C ILE A 514 42.83 10.00 31.03
N ASP A 515 43.01 9.78 29.73
CA ASP A 515 44.20 9.13 29.19
C ASP A 515 45.49 9.87 29.57
N ARG A 516 45.48 11.22 29.52
CA ARG A 516 46.62 12.03 29.99
C ARG A 516 46.83 11.92 31.50
N THR A 517 45.74 11.85 32.27
CA THR A 517 45.81 11.66 33.73
C THR A 517 46.42 10.32 34.09
N THR A 518 46.01 9.22 33.43
CA THR A 518 46.60 7.89 33.63
C THR A 518 48.11 7.91 33.38
N ARG A 519 48.54 8.48 32.25
CA ARG A 519 49.97 8.63 31.93
C ARG A 519 50.74 9.43 32.98
N SER A 520 50.11 10.46 33.55
CA SER A 520 50.73 11.28 34.61
C SER A 520 50.86 10.52 35.92
N ILE A 521 49.88 9.67 36.27
CA ILE A 521 49.92 8.80 37.45
C ILE A 521 50.99 7.71 37.28
N ASP A 522 51.09 7.11 36.10
CA ASP A 522 52.13 6.12 35.79
C ASP A 522 53.54 6.73 35.92
N GLN A 523 53.72 7.95 35.39
CA GLN A 523 54.98 8.68 35.54
C GLN A 523 55.28 8.99 37.01
N LEU A 524 54.28 9.42 37.79
CA LEU A 524 54.45 9.66 39.22
C LEU A 524 54.87 8.37 39.95
N ALA A 525 54.25 7.23 39.65
CA ALA A 525 54.63 5.95 40.23
C ALA A 525 56.07 5.55 39.89
N ALA A 526 56.51 5.81 38.65
CA ALA A 526 57.89 5.58 38.23
C ALA A 526 58.90 6.50 38.97
N ASP A 527 58.60 7.79 39.07
CA ASP A 527 59.44 8.77 39.77
C ASP A 527 59.56 8.42 41.26
N MET A 528 58.48 7.96 41.87
CA MET A 528 58.46 7.46 43.24
C MET A 528 59.32 6.21 43.42
N SER A 529 59.27 5.27 42.48
CA SER A 529 60.12 4.08 42.50
C SER A 529 61.61 4.44 42.44
N ALA A 530 61.98 5.39 41.57
CA ALA A 530 63.34 5.89 41.48
C ALA A 530 63.80 6.60 42.77
N ALA A 531 62.92 7.41 43.38
CA ALA A 531 63.20 8.09 44.64
C ALA A 531 63.41 7.09 45.81
N MET A 532 62.62 6.01 45.85
CA MET A 532 62.81 4.94 46.84
C MET A 532 64.20 4.33 46.75
N THR A 533 64.69 4.04 45.53
CA THR A 533 66.05 3.50 45.33
C THR A 533 67.14 4.46 45.83
N GLN A 534 66.98 5.76 45.65
CA GLN A 534 67.93 6.76 46.19
C GLN A 534 67.93 6.81 47.71
N VAL A 535 66.76 6.74 48.34
CA VAL A 535 66.64 6.75 49.81
C VAL A 535 67.17 5.45 50.42
N GLU A 536 66.95 4.30 49.78
CA GLU A 536 67.57 3.02 50.16
C GLU A 536 69.10 3.09 50.09
N GLY A 537 69.66 3.72 49.05
CA GLY A 537 71.08 4.00 48.96
C GLY A 537 71.60 4.89 50.09
N LEU A 538 70.83 5.92 50.49
CA LEU A 538 71.18 6.76 51.63
C LEU A 538 71.16 5.97 52.95
N ALA A 539 70.15 5.12 53.16
CA ALA A 539 70.06 4.27 54.34
C ALA A 539 71.26 3.33 54.46
N ALA A 540 71.67 2.70 53.34
CA ALA A 540 72.87 1.84 53.30
C ALA A 540 74.16 2.62 53.62
N ASN A 541 74.32 3.82 53.07
CA ASN A 541 75.46 4.68 53.39
C ASN A 541 75.50 5.07 54.87
N SER A 542 74.35 5.35 55.48
CA SER A 542 74.25 5.68 56.90
C SER A 542 74.55 4.49 57.81
N GLU A 543 74.17 3.27 57.43
CA GLU A 543 74.58 2.03 58.12
C GLU A 543 76.11 1.85 58.08
N GLN A 544 76.72 2.12 56.93
CA GLN A 544 78.17 2.05 56.77
C GLN A 544 78.89 3.11 57.62
N ILE A 545 78.38 4.34 57.69
CA ILE A 545 78.92 5.38 58.59
C ILE A 545 78.80 4.95 60.05
N GLY A 546 77.67 4.37 60.46
CA GLY A 546 77.49 3.83 61.81
C GLY A 546 78.57 2.80 62.18
N THR A 547 78.90 1.90 61.25
CA THR A 547 79.98 0.92 61.42
C THR A 547 81.35 1.58 61.60
N VAL A 548 81.64 2.64 60.81
CA VAL A 548 82.89 3.40 60.93
C VAL A 548 82.98 4.13 62.28
N LEU A 549 81.88 4.73 62.75
CA LEU A 549 81.83 5.40 64.05
C LEU A 549 82.12 4.43 65.20
N GLU A 550 81.63 3.20 65.12
CA GLU A 550 81.91 2.17 66.14
C GLU A 550 83.41 1.82 66.21
N VAL A 551 84.07 1.73 65.05
CA VAL A 551 85.53 1.55 64.98
C VAL A 551 86.27 2.74 65.60
N ILE A 552 85.86 3.98 65.29
CA ILE A 552 86.49 5.19 65.85
C ILE A 552 86.27 5.25 67.37
N ARG A 553 85.07 4.89 67.86
CA ARG A 553 84.76 4.80 69.29
C ARG A 553 85.70 3.82 69.99
N SER A 554 85.88 2.64 69.41
CA SER A 554 86.79 1.61 69.93
C SER A 554 88.24 2.10 69.96
N ILE A 555 88.70 2.79 68.91
CA ILE A 555 90.05 3.38 68.87
C ILE A 555 90.20 4.47 69.95
N ALA A 556 89.21 5.33 70.12
CA ALA A 556 89.24 6.39 71.13
C ALA A 556 89.23 5.80 72.55
N GLU A 557 88.50 4.71 72.79
CA GLU A 557 88.50 3.98 74.07
C GLU A 557 89.84 3.31 74.36
N GLN A 558 90.43 2.64 73.37
CA GLN A 558 91.77 2.09 73.47
C GLN A 558 92.81 3.19 73.74
N THR A 559 92.69 4.33 73.06
CA THR A 559 93.58 5.49 73.23
C THR A 559 93.44 6.09 74.63
N ASN A 560 92.22 6.20 75.16
CA ASN A 560 91.93 6.65 76.52
C ASN A 560 92.55 5.72 77.57
N LEU A 561 92.45 4.40 77.38
CA LEU A 561 93.06 3.38 78.26
C LEU A 561 94.60 3.39 78.18
N LEU A 562 95.16 3.52 76.97
CA LEU A 562 96.61 3.67 76.76
C LEU A 562 97.15 4.94 77.44
N ALA A 563 96.45 6.05 77.28
CA ALA A 563 96.79 7.33 77.89
C ALA A 563 96.68 7.28 79.42
N LEU A 564 95.67 6.61 79.97
CA LEU A 564 95.53 6.37 81.40
C LEU A 564 96.70 5.54 81.96
N ASN A 565 97.08 4.45 81.29
CA ASN A 565 98.22 3.63 81.69
C ASN A 565 99.53 4.43 81.63
N ALA A 566 99.71 5.27 80.61
CA ALA A 566 100.87 6.15 80.49
C ALA A 566 100.91 7.23 81.59
N ALA A 567 99.76 7.82 81.96
CA ALA A 567 99.66 8.79 83.05
C ALA A 567 99.97 8.16 84.42
N ILE A 568 99.51 6.93 84.66
CA ILE A 568 99.83 6.15 85.87
C ILE A 568 101.35 5.91 85.97
N GLU A 569 101.98 5.45 84.88
CA GLU A 569 103.42 5.15 84.89
C GLU A 569 104.27 6.44 84.97
N ALA A 570 103.81 7.54 84.37
CA ALA A 570 104.44 8.86 84.51
C ALA A 570 104.35 9.41 85.94
N ALA A 571 103.22 9.21 86.64
CA ALA A 571 103.09 9.54 88.07
C ALA A 571 104.01 8.67 88.95
N ARG A 572 104.24 7.42 88.56
CA ARG A 572 105.15 6.47 89.22
C ARG A 572 106.63 6.88 89.13
N ALA A 573 107.02 7.57 88.06
CA ALA A 573 108.37 8.07 87.82
C ALA A 573 108.71 9.39 88.55
N GLY A 574 107.77 10.00 89.30
CA GLY A 574 108.00 11.18 90.12
C GLY A 574 108.36 12.44 89.30
N GLU A 575 109.31 13.26 89.78
CA GLU A 575 109.73 14.52 89.13
C GLU A 575 110.20 14.33 87.67
N ALA A 576 110.80 13.18 87.33
CA ALA A 576 111.27 12.88 85.97
C ALA A 576 110.12 12.61 84.96
N GLY A 577 108.95 12.17 85.45
CA GLY A 577 107.78 11.82 84.62
C GLY A 577 106.82 12.98 84.37
N ARG A 578 107.06 14.17 84.96
CA ARG A 578 106.08 15.27 84.98
C ARG A 578 105.69 15.78 83.59
N GLY A 579 106.65 15.86 82.66
CA GLY A 579 106.37 16.26 81.28
C GLY A 579 105.55 15.23 80.51
N PHE A 580 105.80 13.93 80.73
CA PHE A 580 105.04 12.83 80.13
C PHE A 580 103.63 12.72 80.71
N ALA A 581 103.45 12.98 82.01
CA ALA A 581 102.13 12.98 82.66
C ALA A 581 101.19 14.01 82.03
N VAL A 582 101.69 15.24 81.76
CA VAL A 582 100.89 16.30 81.11
C VAL A 582 100.48 15.90 79.69
N VAL A 583 101.39 15.31 78.90
CA VAL A 583 101.05 14.84 77.55
C VAL A 583 100.07 13.67 77.60
N ALA A 584 100.23 12.74 78.54
CA ALA A 584 99.30 11.63 78.72
C ALA A 584 97.89 12.09 79.13
N ASP A 585 97.77 13.06 80.04
CA ASP A 585 96.48 13.66 80.41
C ASP A 585 95.84 14.43 79.25
N GLU A 586 96.63 15.12 78.40
CA GLU A 586 96.12 15.81 77.21
C GLU A 586 95.62 14.81 76.15
N VAL A 587 96.35 13.72 75.91
CA VAL A 587 95.91 12.63 75.02
C VAL A 587 94.66 11.95 75.56
N ARG A 588 94.56 11.77 76.89
CA ARG A 588 93.37 11.23 77.55
C ARG A 588 92.16 12.13 77.36
N ASN A 589 92.33 13.44 77.57
CA ASN A 589 91.28 14.43 77.33
C ASN A 589 90.84 14.45 75.86
N LEU A 590 91.78 14.41 74.92
CA LEU A 590 91.49 14.34 73.49
C LEU A 590 90.73 13.06 73.10
N ALA A 591 91.10 11.92 73.69
CA ALA A 591 90.41 10.64 73.48
C ALA A 591 88.98 10.70 74.02
N GLN A 592 88.75 11.27 75.21
CA GLN A 592 87.42 11.46 75.77
C GLN A 592 86.56 12.41 74.92
N ARG A 593 87.11 13.55 74.47
CA ARG A 593 86.43 14.47 73.54
C ARG A 593 86.10 13.82 72.19
N THR A 594 86.96 12.91 71.73
CA THR A 594 86.72 12.13 70.52
C THR A 594 85.56 11.15 70.73
N GLN A 595 85.50 10.45 71.87
CA GLN A 595 84.37 9.59 72.21
C GLN A 595 83.05 10.37 72.29
N GLU A 596 83.05 11.52 72.96
CA GLU A 596 81.87 12.40 73.06
C GLU A 596 81.40 12.85 71.67
N SER A 597 82.32 13.26 70.79
CA SER A 597 81.98 13.68 69.42
C SER A 597 81.46 12.53 68.54
N VAL A 598 82.04 11.33 68.71
CA VAL A 598 81.58 10.11 68.01
C VAL A 598 80.19 9.70 68.47
N GLU A 599 79.90 9.84 69.77
CA GLU A 599 78.58 9.58 70.35
C GLU A 599 77.53 10.58 69.84
N GLU A 600 77.85 11.87 69.79
CA GLU A 600 76.98 12.88 69.16
C GLU A 600 76.71 12.55 67.67
N THR A 601 77.76 12.18 66.92
CA THR A 601 77.62 11.81 65.50
C THR A 601 76.78 10.54 65.34
N ARG A 602 76.94 9.55 66.23
CA ARG A 602 76.15 8.31 66.24
C ARG A 602 74.66 8.63 66.40
N GLN A 603 74.30 9.52 67.32
CA GLN A 603 72.90 9.95 67.52
C GLN A 603 72.33 10.62 66.26
N VAL A 604 73.09 11.45 65.57
CA VAL A 604 72.67 12.05 64.28
C VAL A 604 72.46 10.98 63.21
N ILE A 605 73.34 9.98 63.12
CA ILE A 605 73.20 8.87 62.16
C ILE A 605 72.00 7.98 62.49
N GLU A 606 71.72 7.70 63.75
CA GLU A 606 70.51 6.96 64.17
C GLU A 606 69.23 7.73 63.81
N GLN A 607 69.19 9.04 64.05
CA GLN A 607 68.07 9.88 63.62
C GLN A 607 67.92 9.89 62.10
N LEU A 608 69.02 9.92 61.35
CA LEU A 608 69.00 9.87 59.89
C LEU A 608 68.48 8.52 59.38
N GLN A 609 68.93 7.41 59.97
CA GLN A 609 68.44 6.06 59.66
C GLN A 609 66.93 5.92 59.90
N THR A 610 66.44 6.38 61.07
CA THR A 610 65.00 6.41 61.37
C THR A 610 64.25 7.27 60.37
N GLY A 611 64.74 8.49 60.10
CA GLY A 611 64.14 9.39 59.12
C GLY A 611 64.06 8.79 57.71
N THR A 612 65.12 8.11 57.24
CA THR A 612 65.09 7.42 55.94
C THR A 612 64.08 6.28 55.90
N ARG A 613 63.94 5.50 56.98
CA ARG A 613 62.94 4.42 57.05
C ARG A 613 61.51 4.96 56.98
N ASP A 614 61.23 6.07 57.66
CA ASP A 614 59.92 6.73 57.63
C ASP A 614 59.60 7.27 56.22
N VAL A 615 60.59 7.86 55.54
CA VAL A 615 60.45 8.33 54.15
C VAL A 615 60.14 7.17 53.19
N VAL A 616 60.84 6.04 53.29
CA VAL A 616 60.56 4.84 52.48
C VAL A 616 59.15 4.30 52.74
N GLY A 617 58.70 4.29 54.00
CA GLY A 617 57.34 3.90 54.36
C GLY A 617 56.28 4.81 53.72
N SER A 618 56.49 6.12 53.76
CA SER A 618 55.61 7.11 53.13
C SER A 618 55.58 7.00 51.61
N MET A 619 56.74 6.75 50.98
CA MET A 619 56.84 6.51 49.54
C MET A 619 56.13 5.23 49.12
N ASN A 620 56.28 4.12 49.85
CA ASN A 620 55.53 2.88 49.56
C ASN A 620 54.01 3.08 49.67
N ASN A 621 53.56 3.87 50.65
CA ASN A 621 52.15 4.19 50.80
C ASN A 621 51.62 5.02 49.62
N SER A 622 52.36 6.06 49.23
CA SER A 622 52.00 6.94 48.13
C SER A 622 52.04 6.21 46.77
N HIS A 623 52.95 5.24 46.59
CA HIS A 623 52.99 4.37 45.40
C HIS A 623 51.75 3.48 45.30
N ARG A 624 51.34 2.84 46.41
CA ARG A 624 50.08 2.08 46.45
C ARG A 624 48.86 2.97 46.18
N GLN A 625 48.87 4.20 46.67
CA GLN A 625 47.78 5.15 46.42
C GLN A 625 47.71 5.55 44.94
N ALA A 626 48.84 5.79 44.29
CA ALA A 626 48.92 6.03 42.84
C ALA A 626 48.34 4.85 42.04
N GLN A 627 48.69 3.61 42.38
CA GLN A 627 48.12 2.41 41.76
C GLN A 627 46.60 2.30 41.95
N GLY A 628 46.10 2.59 43.16
CA GLY A 628 44.66 2.65 43.42
C GLY A 628 43.94 3.73 42.61
N SER A 629 44.58 4.87 42.35
CA SER A 629 44.04 5.92 41.47
C SER A 629 43.92 5.45 40.02
N VAL A 630 44.85 4.63 39.51
CA VAL A 630 44.74 4.03 38.15
C VAL A 630 43.51 3.14 38.04
N GLU A 631 43.22 2.33 39.06
CA GLU A 631 42.04 1.47 39.08
C GLU A 631 40.73 2.29 39.06
N GLN A 632 40.66 3.35 39.87
CA GLN A 632 39.50 4.27 39.88
C GLN A 632 39.32 4.98 38.54
N VAL A 633 40.42 5.38 37.89
CA VAL A 633 40.40 5.96 36.55
C VAL A 633 39.86 4.95 35.52
N GLY A 634 40.22 3.68 35.62
CA GLY A 634 39.67 2.61 34.76
C GLY A 634 38.15 2.47 34.88
N GLN A 635 37.60 2.60 36.09
CA GLN A 635 36.15 2.61 36.32
C GLN A 635 35.49 3.83 35.65
N ALA A 636 36.11 5.02 35.76
CA ALA A 636 35.62 6.24 35.10
C ALA A 636 35.62 6.13 33.57
N VAL A 637 36.64 5.50 32.97
CA VAL A 637 36.67 5.20 31.52
C VAL A 637 35.47 4.34 31.11
N THR A 638 35.17 3.31 31.89
CA THR A 638 34.05 2.40 31.60
C THR A 638 32.71 3.12 31.66
N ALA A 639 32.50 3.96 32.68
CA ALA A 639 31.29 4.77 32.81
C ALA A 639 31.13 5.78 31.66
N LEU A 640 32.21 6.46 31.25
CA LEU A 640 32.16 7.39 30.12
C LEU A 640 31.88 6.70 28.79
N ARG A 641 32.41 5.49 28.56
CA ARG A 641 32.07 4.71 27.36
C ARG A 641 30.58 4.35 27.33
N GLN A 642 30.03 3.90 28.45
CA GLN A 642 28.59 3.62 28.56
C GLN A 642 27.74 4.87 28.31
N ILE A 643 28.18 6.06 28.76
CA ILE A 643 27.53 7.34 28.44
C ILE A 643 27.58 7.61 26.94
N GLY A 644 28.73 7.45 26.29
CA GLY A 644 28.87 7.64 24.83
C GLY A 644 27.96 6.71 24.02
N ASP A 645 27.89 5.44 24.40
CA ASP A 645 26.98 4.47 23.76
C ASP A 645 25.52 4.89 23.93
N ALA A 646 25.11 5.28 25.15
CA ALA A 646 23.75 5.73 25.42
C ALA A 646 23.39 7.02 24.67
N VAL A 647 24.33 7.96 24.57
CA VAL A 647 24.16 9.21 23.82
C VAL A 647 24.01 8.96 22.32
N THR A 648 24.74 7.98 21.78
CA THR A 648 24.59 7.55 20.38
C THR A 648 23.18 7.04 20.11
N VAL A 649 22.65 6.18 20.99
CA VAL A 649 21.26 5.69 20.90
C VAL A 649 20.26 6.85 20.97
N ILE A 650 20.45 7.83 21.87
CA ILE A 650 19.59 9.02 21.97
C ILE A 650 19.62 9.84 20.67
N SER A 651 20.78 10.02 20.06
CA SER A 651 20.91 10.73 18.77
C SER A 651 20.11 10.02 17.67
N ASP A 652 20.24 8.69 17.57
CA ASP A 652 19.52 7.90 16.57
C ASP A 652 18.01 7.93 16.79
N MET A 653 17.55 7.81 18.04
CA MET A 653 16.13 7.95 18.39
C MET A 653 15.57 9.31 18.00
N ASN A 654 16.31 10.40 18.25
CA ASN A 654 15.86 11.74 17.88
C ASN A 654 15.78 11.94 16.36
N LEU A 655 16.67 11.32 15.58
CA LEU A 655 16.55 11.33 14.11
C LEU A 655 15.29 10.58 13.64
N GLN A 656 14.96 9.45 14.26
CA GLN A 656 13.72 8.73 13.96
C GLN A 656 12.47 9.53 14.34
N ILE A 657 12.48 10.19 15.52
CA ILE A 657 11.36 11.06 15.94
C ILE A 657 11.18 12.22 14.96
N ALA A 658 12.27 12.86 14.51
CA ALA A 658 12.19 13.93 13.52
C ALA A 658 11.58 13.44 12.21
N SER A 659 12.03 12.30 11.70
CA SER A 659 11.48 11.70 10.47
C SER A 659 10.00 11.32 10.62
N ALA A 660 9.61 10.74 11.75
CA ALA A 660 8.21 10.38 12.02
C ALA A 660 7.31 11.62 12.11
N ALA A 661 7.82 12.71 12.71
CA ALA A 661 7.11 13.96 12.80
C ALA A 661 6.97 14.66 11.43
N GLU A 662 7.99 14.60 10.56
CA GLU A 662 7.87 15.07 9.17
C GLU A 662 6.79 14.28 8.40
N GLN A 663 6.73 12.96 8.57
CA GLN A 663 5.67 12.13 8.00
C GLN A 663 4.29 12.50 8.53
N GLN A 664 4.16 12.74 9.85
CA GLN A 664 2.90 13.21 10.44
C GLN A 664 2.46 14.56 9.86
N SER A 665 3.39 15.50 9.63
CA SER A 665 3.08 16.78 8.99
C SER A 665 2.54 16.58 7.57
N ALA A 666 3.16 15.71 6.78
CA ALA A 666 2.70 15.41 5.42
C ALA A 666 1.30 14.78 5.40
N VAL A 667 1.03 13.83 6.31
CA VAL A 667 -0.30 13.23 6.45
C VAL A 667 -1.34 14.27 6.89
N ALA A 668 -0.99 15.18 7.80
CA ALA A 668 -1.88 16.26 8.23
C ALA A 668 -2.23 17.22 7.08
N GLU A 669 -1.26 17.55 6.21
CA GLU A 669 -1.49 18.33 4.98
C GLU A 669 -2.41 17.61 3.99
N GLU A 670 -2.23 16.29 3.82
CA GLU A 670 -3.11 15.47 2.98
C GLU A 670 -4.55 15.44 3.53
N ILE A 671 -4.71 15.28 4.85
CA ILE A 671 -6.04 15.36 5.49
C ILE A 671 -6.66 16.72 5.24
N ASN A 672 -5.89 17.82 5.35
CA ASN A 672 -6.40 19.17 5.08
C ASN A 672 -6.89 19.33 3.62
N SER A 673 -6.16 18.74 2.66
CA SER A 673 -6.60 18.69 1.26
C SER A 673 -7.89 17.86 1.07
N ASN A 674 -7.99 16.71 1.74
CA ASN A 674 -9.19 15.87 1.67
C ASN A 674 -10.40 16.56 2.30
N VAL A 675 -10.20 17.28 3.41
CA VAL A 675 -11.21 18.09 4.10
C VAL A 675 -11.73 19.21 3.20
N ALA A 676 -10.86 19.86 2.41
CA ALA A 676 -11.28 20.83 1.40
C ALA A 676 -12.21 20.20 0.35
N THR A 677 -11.85 19.03 -0.18
CA THR A 677 -12.72 18.30 -1.13
C THR A 677 -14.07 17.92 -0.51
N ILE A 678 -14.08 17.47 0.76
CA ILE A 678 -15.35 17.14 1.46
C ILE A 678 -16.20 18.39 1.64
N ARG A 679 -15.60 19.55 1.91
CA ARG A 679 -16.31 20.82 2.01
C ARG A 679 -17.01 21.16 0.69
N ASP A 680 -16.31 21.05 -0.45
CA ASP A 680 -16.88 21.30 -1.78
C ASP A 680 -18.05 20.36 -2.09
N VAL A 681 -17.92 19.08 -1.74
CA VAL A 681 -19.02 18.10 -1.90
C VAL A 681 -20.20 18.43 -1.00
N THR A 682 -19.95 18.85 0.24
CA THR A 682 -21.00 19.24 1.20
C THR A 682 -21.77 20.46 0.70
N GLU A 683 -21.08 21.44 0.11
CA GLU A 683 -21.70 22.62 -0.51
C GLU A 683 -22.57 22.22 -1.70
N SER A 684 -22.05 21.39 -2.62
CA SER A 684 -22.82 20.90 -3.76
C SER A 684 -24.05 20.08 -3.35
N LEU A 685 -23.94 19.25 -2.31
CA LEU A 685 -25.08 18.50 -1.76
C LEU A 685 -26.13 19.42 -1.12
N SER A 686 -25.71 20.51 -0.48
CA SER A 686 -26.62 21.53 0.05
C SER A 686 -27.41 22.22 -1.07
N GLU A 687 -26.74 22.57 -2.18
CA GLU A 687 -27.40 23.12 -3.37
C GLU A 687 -28.40 22.12 -3.97
N GLN A 688 -28.03 20.85 -4.11
CA GLN A 688 -28.91 19.80 -4.63
C GLN A 688 -30.13 19.55 -3.73
N ALA A 689 -29.96 19.62 -2.41
CA ALA A 689 -31.05 19.50 -1.45
C ALA A 689 -32.03 20.68 -1.59
N ASN A 690 -31.52 21.91 -1.71
CA ASN A 690 -32.34 23.10 -1.98
C ASN A 690 -33.10 22.99 -3.30
N GLU A 691 -32.45 22.51 -4.37
CA GLU A 691 -33.10 22.31 -5.66
C GLU A 691 -34.20 21.23 -5.57
N SER A 692 -33.94 20.13 -4.88
CA SER A 692 -34.92 19.06 -4.66
C SER A 692 -36.14 19.56 -3.89
N ALA A 693 -35.94 20.38 -2.85
CA ALA A 693 -37.05 21.02 -2.13
C ALA A 693 -37.90 21.91 -3.04
N ARG A 694 -37.27 22.69 -3.93
CA ARG A 694 -37.95 23.54 -4.92
C ARG A 694 -38.76 22.73 -5.95
N VAL A 695 -38.18 21.64 -6.45
CA VAL A 695 -38.87 20.71 -7.38
C VAL A 695 -40.06 20.06 -6.68
N SER A 696 -39.90 19.58 -5.45
CA SER A 696 -40.99 19.03 -4.64
C SER A 696 -42.13 20.03 -4.43
N GLN A 697 -41.80 21.29 -4.13
CA GLN A 697 -42.81 22.34 -3.97
C GLN A 697 -43.58 22.59 -5.27
N SER A 698 -42.89 22.57 -6.41
CA SER A 698 -43.50 22.70 -7.74
C SER A 698 -44.42 21.51 -8.08
N LEU A 699 -43.99 20.28 -7.75
CA LEU A 699 -44.80 19.07 -7.90
C LEU A 699 -46.05 19.11 -7.02
N ASN A 700 -45.92 19.57 -5.77
CA ASN A 700 -47.07 19.74 -4.88
C ASN A 700 -48.07 20.75 -5.46
N SER A 701 -47.59 21.89 -5.99
CA SER A 701 -48.45 22.87 -6.66
C SER A 701 -49.16 22.28 -7.88
N LEU A 702 -48.47 21.52 -8.72
CA LEU A 702 -49.04 20.88 -9.90
C LEU A 702 -50.07 19.81 -9.52
N ALA A 703 -49.77 19.00 -8.50
CA ALA A 703 -50.70 18.01 -7.96
C ALA A 703 -51.96 18.67 -7.39
N ASN A 704 -51.84 19.80 -6.69
CA ASN A 704 -53.00 20.57 -6.21
C ASN A 704 -53.85 21.11 -7.37
N GLN A 705 -53.21 21.59 -8.43
CA GLN A 705 -53.93 22.05 -9.63
C GLN A 705 -54.66 20.90 -10.32
N GLN A 706 -54.01 19.74 -10.48
CA GLN A 706 -54.63 18.54 -11.05
C GLN A 706 -55.77 18.03 -10.17
N GLN A 707 -55.61 18.01 -8.84
CA GLN A 707 -56.66 17.64 -7.90
C GLN A 707 -57.88 18.57 -8.07
N SER A 708 -57.67 19.89 -8.15
CA SER A 708 -58.75 20.86 -8.37
C SER A 708 -59.48 20.65 -9.70
N LEU A 709 -58.75 20.30 -10.78
CA LEU A 709 -59.36 19.94 -12.06
C LEU A 709 -60.16 18.64 -11.97
N MET A 710 -59.67 17.64 -11.23
CA MET A 710 -60.38 16.38 -11.04
C MET A 710 -61.59 16.51 -10.11
N ASP A 711 -61.58 17.43 -9.15
CA ASP A 711 -62.70 17.69 -8.25
C ASP A 711 -63.92 18.31 -8.95
N GLN A 712 -63.74 18.83 -10.17
CA GLN A 712 -64.86 19.22 -11.06
C GLN A 712 -65.68 18.02 -11.52
N PHE A 713 -65.14 16.80 -11.44
CA PHE A 713 -65.85 15.57 -11.76
C PHE A 713 -66.36 14.89 -10.49
N ARG A 714 -67.66 14.67 -10.43
CA ARG A 714 -68.29 13.84 -9.39
C ARG A 714 -68.41 12.41 -9.92
N VAL A 715 -67.67 11.49 -9.30
CA VAL A 715 -67.57 10.07 -9.68
C VAL A 715 -68.09 9.16 -8.60
#